data_AF-A0A1W9SF27-F1
#
_entry.id   AF-A0A1W9SF27-F1
#
_cell.length_a   1.000
_cell.length_b   1.000
_cell.length_c   1.000
_cell.angle_alpha   90.00
_cell.angle_beta   90.00
_cell.angle_gamma   90.00
#
_symmetry.space_group_name_H-M   'P 1'
#
loop_
_entity.id
_entity.type
_entity.pdbx_description
1 polymer ?
#
loop_
_entity_poly.entity_id
_entity_poly.type
_entity_poly.pdbx_seq_one_letter_code
_entity_poly.pdbx_strand_id
1 'polypeptide(L)'
;MKQFAKIILFVGLLITSVMSSNDALSSSFERLRKEKQQVQHQQDILNTSAVDTLEFIKCDHVRPYFKDFSPYRDKIDVERFVPIRFTVNDDPIDLEHDMSGVDTSKVFISIRSRTVNVERVKPNFKYSDENFYSVRYEFIPPDSFAYSDTIHVKLEATDLSRFENFGTIEYKFYILGDTVAPVLNYVYPLPESVGVPVDSGIVINGTDVGSGVDFNDIEFRINGSASTVVPIGDPHNFFLRFDPEQNWQYEDSIHVFCLVRDLSGNKDSLDYWFRTELAPPPPRFFDISPAPGAEEVALDAIISFKVIAYCVEVDESSISINGEPPTRIDPLPGGGYYCEYDPENPFNWNETVTVNLSAADLCSPPQQSDSTYYFTMARDSVNPYFQNLVPQPYDMAAPTDSIIFFTIADDLSGVDPNSVTISVSSRNETIENSIPVIVSDFSPDSIRFKFQSGQDYDYNDTVEVRLIAGDMAGNEDTLHYEFYTSEFSPGDVEPPWFEELIPDSNTIDVDRDSGISFMVVDDLSGIKTSEIKISITTNSWEVTDVAPDSIHQLGEKNVRCFYQPETEFGWGDTISVTLKAADLENNNATLSYSFYTAPDTIPPELTPVYPVGEQTGVSVDSSIFIRGTEIGVGVDEANIALLINGIEVEPEIIIHDLMNFEIHFARETGWEYGEIIEVQCIVSDLANNDTTLNYSFEVEKDLTGPFFTNFNPEVDETHIEFDSSIYFTVYDDKSDVDENSVRISVQSRNLQVFDQIPELIERYKPDSLRFKFDPDFTFDWTDTVVVTVEANDLASPPNWDDSTYTFFTIRDSIPPVLTAFYPVDGAVDVPVDAGIIIHGTDIGRGCDITDLSNFTLNIYDEPVEIDSVIGTPHDFKIYFTPVTNWNYGEVYKVCPRAGDRDGNWSEEFFCICFTTERGLDEKPPWFLDISPEDGQTGVLLSDSIKFIVMDDAAGVNRESITVDIGDGQKVPQVIEPYSTKGFNCIYYPENDFDWNEAIEVNLHACDRSDGIRCADSNYTFYTLVDTTSPLVSLITPTEESNVPVDTDIVFELKDDVSLVDTSRFEFRVNDNLIDRDLLVFSSIDSGYRVLYDPSLPFEYDTEINL
;
A
#
# COMPACT_ATOMS: atom_id res chain seq x y z
N MET A 1 -63.66 -23.89 -17.27
CA MET A 1 -64.79 -23.07 -17.79
C MET A 1 -64.79 -23.16 -19.32
N LYS A 2 -65.82 -22.60 -19.98
CA LYS A 2 -65.94 -22.14 -21.40
C LYS A 2 -64.75 -22.32 -22.38
N GLN A 3 -64.92 -22.43 -23.70
CA GLN A 3 -65.98 -22.93 -24.62
C GLN A 3 -65.54 -22.61 -26.08
N PHE A 4 -65.77 -23.53 -27.02
CA PHE A 4 -66.16 -23.28 -28.43
C PHE A 4 -65.63 -22.04 -29.22
N ALA A 5 -64.81 -22.29 -30.25
CA ALA A 5 -65.10 -21.97 -31.67
C ALA A 5 -64.14 -22.81 -32.58
N LYS A 6 -64.48 -23.43 -33.72
CA LYS A 6 -65.40 -23.16 -34.87
C LYS A 6 -64.87 -22.13 -35.89
N ILE A 7 -64.93 -22.35 -37.22
CA ILE A 7 -65.11 -23.57 -38.04
C ILE A 7 -64.78 -23.26 -39.52
N ILE A 8 -64.35 -24.27 -40.32
CA ILE A 8 -64.37 -24.39 -41.80
C ILE A 8 -64.21 -23.12 -42.68
N LEU A 9 -63.18 -23.08 -43.54
CA LEU A 9 -63.36 -22.78 -44.96
C LEU A 9 -62.19 -23.32 -45.83
N PHE A 10 -62.51 -23.84 -47.01
CA PHE A 10 -61.57 -24.34 -48.06
C PHE A 10 -60.71 -25.57 -47.63
N VAL A 11 -60.38 -26.54 -48.50
CA VAL A 11 -60.97 -26.99 -49.78
C VAL A 11 -61.13 -28.53 -49.67
N GLY A 12 -62.16 -29.13 -50.28
CA GLY A 12 -62.29 -30.60 -50.30
C GLY A 12 -63.68 -31.15 -50.64
N LEU A 13 -64.37 -30.58 -51.63
CA LEU A 13 -65.76 -30.94 -51.93
C LEU A 13 -66.05 -30.79 -53.44
N LEU A 14 -66.25 -31.92 -54.13
CA LEU A 14 -67.11 -32.18 -55.32
C LEU A 14 -66.82 -33.64 -55.78
N ILE A 15 -67.81 -34.55 -55.87
CA ILE A 15 -68.69 -34.82 -57.03
C ILE A 15 -67.90 -35.47 -58.19
N THR A 16 -67.76 -36.81 -58.25
CA THR A 16 -68.71 -37.86 -58.73
C THR A 16 -68.74 -38.08 -60.26
N SER A 17 -69.41 -39.16 -60.69
CA SER A 17 -69.49 -39.71 -62.06
C SER A 17 -68.25 -40.54 -62.44
N VAL A 18 -68.32 -41.85 -62.71
CA VAL A 18 -69.30 -42.65 -63.48
C VAL A 18 -69.34 -42.25 -64.96
N MET A 19 -68.56 -42.94 -65.79
CA MET A 19 -68.98 -43.76 -66.93
C MET A 19 -67.72 -44.51 -67.43
N SER A 20 -67.65 -45.82 -67.65
CA SER A 20 -68.61 -46.84 -68.12
C SER A 20 -68.90 -46.84 -69.63
N SER A 21 -67.88 -47.25 -70.40
CA SER A 21 -68.04 -48.02 -71.64
C SER A 21 -67.02 -49.17 -71.58
N ASN A 22 -67.41 -50.42 -71.37
CA ASN A 22 -67.97 -51.29 -72.41
C ASN A 22 -67.28 -51.09 -73.76
N ASP A 23 -66.20 -51.83 -74.01
CA ASP A 23 -66.16 -52.91 -75.02
C ASP A 23 -64.81 -53.66 -74.95
N ALA A 24 -64.72 -55.00 -75.02
CA ALA A 24 -65.79 -56.00 -75.07
C ALA A 24 -65.35 -57.32 -74.40
N LEU A 25 -66.17 -57.85 -73.49
CA LEU A 25 -66.03 -59.20 -72.91
C LEU A 25 -66.46 -60.28 -73.93
N SER A 26 -65.74 -60.36 -75.05
CA SER A 26 -65.92 -61.39 -76.09
C SER A 26 -64.66 -61.70 -76.91
N SER A 27 -63.55 -60.99 -76.69
CA SER A 27 -62.21 -61.37 -77.21
C SER A 27 -61.41 -62.24 -76.22
N SER A 28 -61.99 -62.51 -75.05
CA SER A 28 -61.44 -63.31 -73.96
C SER A 28 -61.41 -64.81 -74.30
N PHE A 29 -60.42 -65.26 -75.09
CA PHE A 29 -59.69 -66.54 -74.87
C PHE A 29 -58.54 -66.75 -75.88
N GLU A 30 -58.58 -66.15 -77.07
CA GLU A 30 -57.57 -66.40 -78.12
C GLU A 30 -56.26 -65.60 -77.96
N ARG A 31 -56.30 -64.36 -77.42
CA ARG A 31 -55.08 -63.54 -77.28
C ARG A 31 -54.10 -64.11 -76.25
N LEU A 32 -54.62 -64.67 -75.17
CA LEU A 32 -53.87 -65.43 -74.14
C LEU A 32 -53.15 -66.68 -74.69
N ARG A 33 -53.37 -67.06 -75.96
CA ARG A 33 -52.71 -68.19 -76.61
C ARG A 33 -51.60 -67.80 -77.61
N LYS A 34 -51.42 -66.51 -77.93
CA LYS A 34 -50.33 -66.04 -78.81
C LYS A 34 -49.17 -65.35 -78.07
N GLU A 35 -49.44 -64.60 -77.01
CA GLU A 35 -48.35 -64.01 -76.21
C GLU A 35 -47.54 -65.10 -75.46
N LYS A 36 -48.17 -66.22 -75.06
CA LYS A 36 -47.50 -67.38 -74.45
C LYS A 36 -46.69 -68.27 -75.42
N GLN A 37 -46.53 -67.87 -76.69
CA GLN A 37 -45.57 -68.50 -77.62
C GLN A 37 -44.44 -67.58 -78.08
N GLN A 38 -44.46 -66.29 -77.73
CA GLN A 38 -43.32 -65.40 -77.99
C GLN A 38 -42.30 -65.44 -76.84
N VAL A 39 -42.76 -65.70 -75.61
CA VAL A 39 -41.90 -65.87 -74.41
C VAL A 39 -40.97 -67.08 -74.51
N GLN A 40 -41.35 -68.16 -75.23
CA GLN A 40 -40.57 -69.40 -75.29
C GLN A 40 -39.41 -69.36 -76.29
N HIS A 41 -39.23 -68.29 -77.09
CA HIS A 41 -38.17 -68.21 -78.10
C HIS A 41 -37.08 -67.15 -77.82
N GLN A 42 -37.24 -66.29 -76.81
CA GLN A 42 -36.13 -65.50 -76.27
C GLN A 42 -35.27 -66.29 -75.26
N GLN A 43 -35.70 -67.50 -74.86
CA GLN A 43 -35.07 -68.26 -73.78
C GLN A 43 -34.03 -69.30 -74.25
N ASP A 44 -33.82 -69.44 -75.57
CA ASP A 44 -32.84 -70.35 -76.21
C ASP A 44 -31.75 -69.62 -77.03
N ILE A 45 -31.71 -68.27 -77.03
CA ILE A 45 -30.76 -67.46 -77.84
C ILE A 45 -29.76 -66.68 -76.96
N LEU A 46 -29.67 -67.01 -75.66
CA LEU A 46 -28.65 -66.48 -74.74
C LEU A 46 -27.71 -67.55 -74.14
N ASN A 47 -27.78 -68.79 -74.65
CA ASN A 47 -26.92 -69.91 -74.21
C ASN A 47 -25.93 -70.35 -75.30
N THR A 48 -24.99 -69.50 -75.73
CA THR A 48 -23.70 -69.94 -76.34
C THR A 48 -22.57 -68.90 -76.43
N SER A 49 -22.44 -68.00 -75.46
CA SER A 49 -21.16 -67.33 -75.13
C SER A 49 -21.24 -66.87 -73.67
N ALA A 50 -20.46 -67.39 -72.72
CA ALA A 50 -19.00 -67.26 -72.59
C ALA A 50 -18.58 -65.77 -72.61
N VAL A 51 -18.05 -65.16 -71.54
CA VAL A 51 -17.80 -65.52 -70.13
C VAL A 51 -17.94 -64.20 -69.32
N ASP A 52 -18.07 -64.27 -67.98
CA ASP A 52 -18.14 -63.14 -67.02
C ASP A 52 -19.42 -62.26 -66.98
N THR A 53 -19.61 -61.62 -65.81
CA THR A 53 -20.44 -60.40 -65.57
C THR A 53 -21.98 -60.47 -65.51
N LEU A 54 -22.64 -61.43 -64.82
CA LEU A 54 -24.04 -61.20 -64.36
C LEU A 54 -24.60 -62.03 -63.18
N GLU A 55 -23.78 -62.56 -62.26
CA GLU A 55 -24.25 -63.28 -61.05
C GLU A 55 -23.76 -62.62 -59.74
N PHE A 56 -23.71 -61.28 -59.70
CA PHE A 56 -23.04 -60.51 -58.64
C PHE A 56 -23.85 -59.31 -58.08
N ILE A 57 -25.19 -59.43 -58.00
CA ILE A 57 -26.06 -58.37 -57.41
C ILE A 57 -27.18 -59.00 -56.57
N LYS A 58 -26.87 -59.59 -55.40
CA LYS A 58 -27.90 -59.90 -54.37
C LYS A 58 -27.49 -60.26 -52.92
N CYS A 59 -26.21 -60.27 -52.54
CA CYS A 59 -25.81 -60.24 -51.12
C CYS A 59 -25.53 -58.79 -50.66
N ASP A 60 -25.05 -58.64 -49.43
CA ASP A 60 -24.47 -57.42 -48.86
C ASP A 60 -25.42 -56.20 -48.76
N HIS A 61 -26.04 -56.05 -47.59
CA HIS A 61 -26.83 -54.88 -47.15
C HIS A 61 -26.89 -54.77 -45.60
N VAL A 62 -26.06 -55.52 -44.87
CA VAL A 62 -26.06 -55.52 -43.39
C VAL A 62 -25.05 -54.49 -42.92
N ARG A 63 -25.48 -53.60 -42.02
CA ARG A 63 -24.61 -52.55 -41.48
C ARG A 63 -23.96 -53.02 -40.18
N PRO A 64 -22.71 -52.60 -39.90
CA PRO A 64 -22.12 -52.79 -38.58
C PRO A 64 -23.00 -52.12 -37.52
N TYR A 65 -23.20 -52.81 -36.41
CA TYR A 65 -24.11 -52.40 -35.34
C TYR A 65 -23.41 -52.37 -33.98
N PHE A 66 -23.92 -51.51 -33.10
CA PHE A 66 -23.31 -51.23 -31.81
C PHE A 66 -24.06 -51.97 -30.68
N LYS A 67 -23.31 -52.56 -29.75
CA LYS A 67 -23.81 -53.24 -28.55
C LYS A 67 -22.87 -53.04 -27.35
N ASP A 68 -23.20 -53.68 -26.23
CA ASP A 68 -22.39 -53.71 -25.00
C ASP A 68 -22.01 -52.33 -24.42
N PHE A 69 -22.86 -51.32 -24.64
CA PHE A 69 -22.64 -49.94 -24.20
C PHE A 69 -22.40 -49.85 -22.69
N SER A 70 -21.34 -49.14 -22.29
CA SER A 70 -21.09 -48.75 -20.90
C SER A 70 -20.57 -47.30 -20.90
N PRO A 71 -21.26 -46.32 -20.29
CA PRO A 71 -22.60 -46.41 -19.70
C PRO A 71 -23.68 -46.87 -20.71
N TYR A 72 -24.71 -47.53 -20.19
CA TYR A 72 -25.88 -47.88 -21.00
C TYR A 72 -26.67 -46.63 -21.41
N ARG A 73 -27.37 -46.70 -22.56
CA ARG A 73 -28.31 -45.65 -23.01
C ARG A 73 -29.33 -45.32 -21.90
N ASP A 74 -29.51 -44.02 -21.67
CA ASP A 74 -30.38 -43.40 -20.66
C ASP A 74 -30.10 -43.85 -19.21
N LYS A 75 -28.90 -44.36 -18.92
CA LYS A 75 -28.43 -44.58 -17.53
C LYS A 75 -28.31 -43.24 -16.81
N ILE A 76 -29.07 -43.08 -15.73
CA ILE A 76 -28.86 -42.06 -14.69
C ILE A 76 -27.78 -42.51 -13.70
N ASP A 77 -27.27 -41.62 -12.86
CA ASP A 77 -26.32 -41.94 -11.78
C ASP A 77 -25.05 -42.61 -12.32
N VAL A 78 -24.32 -41.86 -13.15
CA VAL A 78 -23.06 -42.27 -13.78
C VAL A 78 -21.90 -41.49 -13.16
N GLU A 79 -20.78 -42.15 -12.90
CA GLU A 79 -19.58 -41.54 -12.33
C GLU A 79 -18.92 -40.55 -13.29
N ARG A 80 -18.38 -39.46 -12.75
CA ARG A 80 -17.84 -38.31 -13.52
C ARG A 80 -16.69 -38.67 -14.47
N PHE A 81 -15.90 -39.69 -14.16
CA PHE A 81 -14.74 -40.12 -14.95
C PHE A 81 -14.94 -41.52 -15.58
N VAL A 82 -16.15 -41.80 -16.07
CA VAL A 82 -16.47 -43.11 -16.66
C VAL A 82 -15.88 -43.27 -18.07
N PRO A 83 -15.18 -44.38 -18.38
CA PRO A 83 -14.83 -44.72 -19.76
C PRO A 83 -16.07 -45.15 -20.57
N ILE A 84 -16.24 -44.58 -21.76
CA ILE A 84 -17.28 -44.95 -22.71
C ILE A 84 -16.82 -46.16 -23.52
N ARG A 85 -17.44 -47.31 -23.27
CA ARG A 85 -17.13 -48.60 -23.90
C ARG A 85 -18.28 -49.05 -24.80
N PHE A 86 -17.95 -49.68 -25.92
CA PHE A 86 -18.91 -50.33 -26.80
C PHE A 86 -18.25 -51.44 -27.63
N THR A 87 -19.05 -52.39 -28.10
CA THR A 87 -18.63 -53.37 -29.11
C THR A 87 -19.31 -53.01 -30.44
N VAL A 88 -18.53 -52.92 -31.52
CA VAL A 88 -19.04 -52.90 -32.90
C VAL A 88 -19.05 -54.33 -33.41
N ASN A 89 -20.15 -54.74 -34.05
CA ASN A 89 -20.29 -56.07 -34.64
C ASN A 89 -20.73 -55.99 -36.09
N ASP A 90 -20.26 -56.96 -36.86
CA ASP A 90 -20.73 -57.30 -38.19
C ASP A 90 -21.46 -58.65 -38.19
N ASP A 91 -22.02 -59.07 -39.33
CA ASP A 91 -22.74 -60.34 -39.46
C ASP A 91 -21.82 -61.49 -39.98
N PRO A 92 -21.47 -62.49 -39.15
CA PRO A 92 -20.58 -63.59 -39.55
C PRO A 92 -21.22 -64.63 -40.48
N ILE A 93 -22.37 -64.34 -41.09
CA ILE A 93 -23.12 -65.29 -41.94
C ILE A 93 -22.75 -65.21 -43.44
N ASP A 94 -22.28 -64.07 -43.97
CA ASP A 94 -22.02 -63.89 -45.43
C ASP A 94 -20.63 -64.45 -45.90
N LEU A 95 -20.18 -65.52 -45.23
CA LEU A 95 -18.89 -66.23 -45.39
C LEU A 95 -18.53 -66.74 -46.81
N GLU A 96 -19.40 -66.56 -47.80
CA GLU A 96 -19.16 -66.96 -49.20
C GLU A 96 -19.06 -65.79 -50.20
N HIS A 97 -19.31 -64.52 -49.83
CA HIS A 97 -19.43 -63.43 -50.83
C HIS A 97 -18.69 -62.10 -50.61
N ASP A 98 -18.33 -61.66 -49.39
CA ASP A 98 -17.70 -60.34 -49.19
C ASP A 98 -16.46 -60.29 -48.26
N MET A 99 -16.41 -61.12 -47.21
CA MET A 99 -15.45 -61.05 -46.10
C MET A 99 -15.53 -59.76 -45.26
N SER A 100 -16.72 -59.18 -45.09
CA SER A 100 -16.94 -57.95 -44.31
C SER A 100 -16.69 -58.14 -42.80
N GLY A 101 -15.56 -57.62 -42.31
CA GLY A 101 -15.34 -57.34 -40.89
C GLY A 101 -15.48 -55.84 -40.61
N VAL A 102 -15.44 -55.42 -39.34
CA VAL A 102 -15.49 -53.99 -38.98
C VAL A 102 -14.23 -53.27 -39.46
N ASP A 103 -14.36 -52.16 -40.20
CA ASP A 103 -13.23 -51.31 -40.56
C ASP A 103 -12.77 -50.50 -39.35
N THR A 104 -11.78 -51.05 -38.63
CA THR A 104 -11.19 -50.43 -37.44
C THR A 104 -10.51 -49.09 -37.74
N SER A 105 -10.22 -48.78 -39.01
CA SER A 105 -9.68 -47.48 -39.41
C SER A 105 -10.75 -46.39 -39.52
N LYS A 106 -12.05 -46.73 -39.48
CA LYS A 106 -13.18 -45.80 -39.65
C LYS A 106 -14.23 -45.85 -38.52
N VAL A 107 -13.88 -46.35 -37.34
CA VAL A 107 -14.70 -46.20 -36.14
C VAL A 107 -14.40 -44.85 -35.46
N PHE A 108 -15.44 -44.06 -35.21
CA PHE A 108 -15.34 -42.74 -34.57
C PHE A 108 -16.35 -42.58 -33.43
N ILE A 109 -15.98 -41.75 -32.45
CA ILE A 109 -16.84 -41.27 -31.37
C ILE A 109 -16.87 -39.74 -31.38
N SER A 110 -18.03 -39.15 -31.12
CA SER A 110 -18.18 -37.74 -30.75
C SER A 110 -18.95 -37.63 -29.45
N ILE A 111 -18.52 -36.75 -28.56
CA ILE A 111 -19.16 -36.52 -27.25
C ILE A 111 -19.45 -35.04 -27.10
N ARG A 112 -20.61 -34.71 -26.53
CA ARG A 112 -20.96 -33.34 -26.18
C ARG A 112 -21.63 -33.29 -24.81
N SER A 113 -21.05 -32.49 -23.93
CA SER A 113 -21.49 -32.21 -22.56
C SER A 113 -21.22 -30.73 -22.24
N ARG A 114 -21.37 -30.30 -20.98
CA ARG A 114 -20.93 -28.97 -20.50
C ARG A 114 -19.41 -28.82 -20.47
N THR A 115 -18.69 -29.81 -19.93
CA THR A 115 -17.22 -29.78 -19.79
C THR A 115 -16.52 -30.50 -20.94
N VAL A 116 -17.05 -31.65 -21.39
CA VAL A 116 -16.40 -32.49 -22.40
C VAL A 116 -17.07 -32.30 -23.76
N ASN A 117 -16.34 -31.72 -24.72
CA ASN A 117 -16.79 -31.56 -26.10
C ASN A 117 -15.72 -32.11 -27.08
N VAL A 118 -15.96 -33.32 -27.56
CA VAL A 118 -15.01 -34.11 -28.37
C VAL A 118 -15.60 -34.32 -29.76
N GLU A 119 -15.04 -33.66 -30.77
CA GLU A 119 -15.51 -33.78 -32.16
C GLU A 119 -14.80 -34.93 -32.88
N ARG A 120 -15.56 -36.01 -33.15
CA ARG A 120 -15.26 -37.08 -34.12
C ARG A 120 -13.84 -37.67 -34.06
N VAL A 121 -13.38 -38.06 -32.87
CA VAL A 121 -12.09 -38.74 -32.65
C VAL A 121 -12.20 -40.26 -32.84
N LYS A 122 -11.06 -40.93 -32.99
CA LYS A 122 -10.98 -42.40 -32.94
C LYS A 122 -10.90 -42.87 -31.47
N PRO A 123 -11.75 -43.82 -31.03
CA PRO A 123 -11.65 -44.40 -29.69
C PRO A 123 -10.58 -45.49 -29.63
N ASN A 124 -10.05 -45.77 -28.44
CA ASN A 124 -8.99 -46.77 -28.26
C ASN A 124 -9.51 -48.19 -28.53
N PHE A 125 -8.97 -48.83 -29.56
CA PHE A 125 -9.14 -50.24 -29.83
C PHE A 125 -8.56 -51.08 -28.68
N LYS A 126 -9.29 -52.09 -28.21
CA LYS A 126 -8.83 -52.97 -27.12
C LYS A 126 -8.60 -54.41 -27.54
N TYR A 127 -9.51 -54.98 -28.33
CA TYR A 127 -9.41 -56.34 -28.86
C TYR A 127 -10.45 -56.58 -29.97
N SER A 128 -10.14 -57.49 -30.89
CA SER A 128 -11.06 -58.10 -31.84
C SER A 128 -10.96 -59.61 -31.78
N ASP A 129 -12.08 -60.32 -31.88
CA ASP A 129 -12.07 -61.78 -32.08
C ASP A 129 -11.30 -62.14 -33.38
N GLU A 130 -10.77 -63.36 -33.49
CA GLU A 130 -9.83 -63.82 -34.55
C GLU A 130 -10.29 -63.63 -36.02
N ASN A 131 -11.53 -63.16 -36.24
CA ASN A 131 -12.15 -62.97 -37.56
C ASN A 131 -12.76 -61.56 -37.76
N PHE A 132 -12.41 -60.56 -36.97
CA PHE A 132 -12.80 -59.13 -37.13
C PHE A 132 -14.31 -58.75 -37.08
N TYR A 133 -15.26 -59.69 -37.10
CA TYR A 133 -16.72 -59.43 -37.01
C TYR A 133 -17.20 -58.85 -35.66
N SER A 134 -16.30 -58.57 -34.71
CA SER A 134 -16.61 -58.26 -33.31
C SER A 134 -15.42 -57.55 -32.69
N VAL A 135 -15.55 -56.23 -32.47
CA VAL A 135 -14.44 -55.35 -32.04
C VAL A 135 -14.86 -54.48 -30.88
N ARG A 136 -14.08 -54.47 -29.79
CA ARG A 136 -14.36 -53.65 -28.61
C ARG A 136 -13.48 -52.40 -28.56
N TYR A 137 -14.14 -51.27 -28.31
CA TYR A 137 -13.54 -49.97 -28.12
C TYR A 137 -13.78 -49.44 -26.70
N GLU A 138 -12.88 -48.58 -26.25
CA GLU A 138 -13.01 -47.78 -25.04
C GLU A 138 -12.53 -46.36 -25.36
N PHE A 139 -13.30 -45.36 -24.95
CA PHE A 139 -12.91 -43.97 -24.94
C PHE A 139 -12.86 -43.49 -23.49
N ILE A 140 -11.75 -42.89 -23.09
CA ILE A 140 -11.61 -42.23 -21.79
C ILE A 140 -11.76 -40.72 -22.08
N PRO A 141 -12.71 -40.02 -21.44
CA PRO A 141 -12.80 -38.57 -21.53
C PRO A 141 -11.50 -37.90 -21.07
N PRO A 142 -11.05 -36.80 -21.72
CA PRO A 142 -9.89 -36.05 -21.25
C PRO A 142 -10.20 -35.45 -19.86
N ASP A 143 -11.30 -34.72 -19.76
CA ASP A 143 -11.77 -34.11 -18.51
C ASP A 143 -12.86 -34.96 -17.83
N SER A 144 -13.03 -34.75 -16.53
CA SER A 144 -14.21 -35.25 -15.83
C SER A 144 -15.49 -34.57 -16.34
N PHE A 145 -16.56 -35.34 -16.49
CA PHE A 145 -17.88 -34.78 -16.72
C PHE A 145 -18.36 -34.02 -15.47
N ALA A 146 -19.07 -32.89 -15.67
CA ALA A 146 -19.69 -32.14 -14.57
C ALA A 146 -20.84 -32.92 -13.90
N TYR A 147 -21.08 -32.63 -12.61
CA TYR A 147 -22.27 -33.12 -11.90
C TYR A 147 -23.56 -32.72 -12.64
N SER A 148 -24.58 -33.58 -12.54
CA SER A 148 -25.90 -33.37 -13.17
C SER A 148 -25.89 -33.21 -14.72
N ASP A 149 -24.75 -33.44 -15.39
CA ASP A 149 -24.60 -33.22 -16.83
C ASP A 149 -25.26 -34.33 -17.67
N THR A 150 -25.72 -33.98 -18.88
CA THR A 150 -26.32 -34.90 -19.85
C THR A 150 -25.33 -35.14 -20.98
N ILE A 151 -24.68 -36.30 -20.97
CA ILE A 151 -23.63 -36.63 -21.93
C ILE A 151 -24.27 -37.16 -23.20
N HIS A 152 -24.13 -36.44 -24.31
CA HIS A 152 -24.54 -36.90 -25.63
C HIS A 152 -23.37 -37.63 -26.30
N VAL A 153 -23.59 -38.86 -26.75
CA VAL A 153 -22.60 -39.70 -27.43
C VAL A 153 -23.11 -40.07 -28.82
N LYS A 154 -22.32 -39.80 -29.85
CA LYS A 154 -22.52 -40.26 -31.22
C LYS A 154 -21.41 -41.22 -31.60
N LEU A 155 -21.77 -42.39 -32.14
CA LEU A 155 -20.84 -43.37 -32.67
C LEU A 155 -21.05 -43.54 -34.18
N GLU A 156 -19.96 -43.72 -34.92
CA GLU A 156 -19.93 -43.98 -36.36
C GLU A 156 -18.97 -45.14 -36.66
N ALA A 157 -19.31 -45.99 -37.62
CA ALA A 157 -18.48 -47.11 -38.07
C ALA A 157 -18.83 -47.51 -39.52
N THR A 158 -17.87 -48.10 -40.22
CA THR A 158 -18.11 -48.83 -41.47
C THR A 158 -17.59 -50.27 -41.35
N ASP A 159 -18.03 -51.11 -42.27
CA ASP A 159 -17.45 -52.42 -42.53
C ASP A 159 -16.29 -52.32 -43.54
N LEU A 160 -15.68 -53.47 -43.83
CA LEU A 160 -14.67 -53.69 -44.86
C LEU A 160 -15.29 -54.12 -46.21
N SER A 161 -16.60 -53.89 -46.43
CA SER A 161 -17.25 -54.23 -47.69
C SER A 161 -16.67 -53.43 -48.86
N ARG A 162 -16.75 -54.02 -50.05
CA ARG A 162 -16.55 -53.33 -51.33
C ARG A 162 -17.50 -52.14 -51.55
N PHE A 163 -18.61 -52.07 -50.80
CA PHE A 163 -19.56 -50.96 -50.77
C PHE A 163 -19.86 -50.53 -49.31
N GLU A 164 -18.88 -49.88 -48.67
CA GLU A 164 -18.88 -49.44 -47.25
C GLU A 164 -20.28 -49.19 -46.63
N ASN A 165 -20.75 -50.13 -45.81
CA ASN A 165 -22.01 -50.03 -45.09
C ASN A 165 -21.84 -49.15 -43.84
N PHE A 166 -22.43 -47.97 -43.84
CA PHE A 166 -22.31 -47.02 -42.72
C PHE A 166 -23.30 -47.34 -41.56
N GLY A 167 -22.74 -47.70 -40.41
CA GLY A 167 -23.43 -47.83 -39.13
C GLY A 167 -23.26 -46.57 -38.26
N THR A 168 -24.34 -46.15 -37.59
CA THR A 168 -24.26 -45.06 -36.59
C THR A 168 -25.31 -45.24 -35.50
N ILE A 169 -25.00 -44.76 -34.29
CA ILE A 169 -25.97 -44.62 -33.20
C ILE A 169 -25.66 -43.36 -32.38
N GLU A 170 -26.72 -42.65 -32.00
CA GLU A 170 -26.67 -41.60 -30.98
C GLU A 170 -27.35 -42.10 -29.71
N TYR A 171 -26.75 -41.85 -28.55
CA TYR A 171 -27.37 -42.07 -27.25
C TYR A 171 -26.93 -41.00 -26.24
N LYS A 172 -27.50 -41.07 -25.05
CA LYS A 172 -27.08 -40.24 -23.92
C LYS A 172 -27.09 -41.01 -22.63
N PHE A 173 -26.41 -40.47 -21.62
CA PHE A 173 -26.52 -40.86 -20.22
C PHE A 173 -26.42 -39.60 -19.35
N TYR A 174 -26.69 -39.74 -18.06
CA TYR A 174 -26.72 -38.62 -17.11
C TYR A 174 -25.72 -38.91 -16.00
N ILE A 175 -24.84 -37.95 -15.74
CA ILE A 175 -23.92 -38.00 -14.60
C ILE A 175 -24.76 -37.97 -13.32
N LEU A 176 -24.24 -38.61 -12.27
CA LEU A 176 -24.83 -38.49 -10.94
C LEU A 176 -24.97 -37.02 -10.56
N GLY A 177 -26.13 -36.67 -9.99
CA GLY A 177 -26.37 -35.34 -9.45
C GLY A 177 -25.45 -35.10 -8.26
N ASP A 178 -25.11 -33.84 -8.02
CA ASP A 178 -24.47 -33.51 -6.76
C ASP A 178 -25.44 -33.71 -5.60
N THR A 179 -24.91 -34.18 -4.48
CA THR A 179 -25.66 -34.46 -3.25
C THR A 179 -24.90 -34.02 -1.99
N VAL A 180 -23.74 -33.38 -2.16
CA VAL A 180 -22.97 -32.78 -1.09
C VAL A 180 -23.39 -31.33 -0.99
N ALA A 181 -23.58 -30.81 0.22
CA ALA A 181 -23.78 -29.38 0.39
C ALA A 181 -22.40 -28.67 0.41
N PRO A 182 -22.32 -27.39 0.04
CA PRO A 182 -21.22 -26.54 0.45
C PRO A 182 -21.13 -26.54 1.99
N VAL A 183 -19.97 -26.21 2.54
CA VAL A 183 -19.74 -26.23 3.98
C VAL A 183 -19.15 -24.90 4.42
N LEU A 184 -19.84 -24.18 5.32
CA LEU A 184 -19.35 -22.95 5.95
C LEU A 184 -18.56 -23.32 7.22
N ASN A 185 -17.24 -23.10 7.22
CA ASN A 185 -16.32 -23.70 8.20
C ASN A 185 -15.74 -22.71 9.22
N TYR A 186 -15.35 -21.50 8.79
CA TYR A 186 -14.75 -20.48 9.66
C TYR A 186 -15.49 -19.17 9.53
N VAL A 187 -15.59 -18.44 10.64
CA VAL A 187 -16.35 -17.20 10.74
C VAL A 187 -15.59 -16.20 11.61
N TYR A 188 -15.48 -14.97 11.15
CA TYR A 188 -15.02 -13.82 11.93
C TYR A 188 -16.11 -12.73 11.83
N PRO A 189 -16.48 -12.05 12.93
CA PRO A 189 -16.16 -12.37 14.31
C PRO A 189 -16.69 -13.75 14.73
N LEU A 190 -16.15 -14.35 15.79
CA LEU A 190 -16.53 -15.70 16.24
C LEU A 190 -17.97 -15.74 16.82
N PRO A 191 -18.65 -16.90 16.82
CA PRO A 191 -19.98 -17.04 17.41
C PRO A 191 -19.99 -16.77 18.91
N GLU A 192 -20.96 -15.98 19.36
CA GLU A 192 -21.16 -15.57 20.76
C GLU A 192 -19.98 -14.74 21.34
N SER A 193 -19.10 -14.21 20.49
CA SER A 193 -18.02 -13.31 20.90
C SER A 193 -18.56 -11.98 21.42
N VAL A 194 -17.82 -11.38 22.36
CA VAL A 194 -18.07 -10.08 22.98
C VAL A 194 -16.74 -9.32 23.06
N GLY A 195 -16.75 -7.99 23.00
CA GLY A 195 -15.50 -7.24 22.83
C GLY A 195 -15.00 -7.26 21.39
N VAL A 196 -15.92 -7.24 20.42
CA VAL A 196 -15.60 -7.13 18.99
C VAL A 196 -15.45 -5.64 18.62
N PRO A 197 -14.35 -5.22 17.96
CA PRO A 197 -14.16 -3.84 17.53
C PRO A 197 -15.31 -3.31 16.66
N VAL A 198 -15.73 -2.06 16.87
CA VAL A 198 -16.89 -1.47 16.16
C VAL A 198 -16.71 -1.33 14.64
N ASP A 199 -15.50 -1.41 14.09
CA ASP A 199 -15.24 -1.42 12.64
C ASP A 199 -15.21 -2.83 12.03
N SER A 200 -15.33 -3.89 12.84
CA SER A 200 -15.13 -5.28 12.41
C SER A 200 -15.99 -5.70 11.22
N GLY A 201 -15.31 -5.95 10.09
CA GLY A 201 -15.89 -6.69 8.97
C GLY A 201 -16.21 -8.14 9.33
N ILE A 202 -17.14 -8.74 8.58
CA ILE A 202 -17.53 -10.14 8.72
C ILE A 202 -16.91 -10.95 7.58
N VAL A 203 -16.24 -12.06 7.91
CA VAL A 203 -15.64 -12.98 6.94
C VAL A 203 -16.12 -14.39 7.23
N ILE A 204 -16.65 -15.07 6.21
CA ILE A 204 -17.09 -16.47 6.29
C ILE A 204 -16.33 -17.29 5.23
N ASN A 205 -15.58 -18.30 5.64
CA ASN A 205 -14.92 -19.26 4.75
C ASN A 205 -15.88 -20.41 4.41
N GLY A 206 -16.04 -20.69 3.13
CA GLY A 206 -16.84 -21.80 2.61
C GLY A 206 -16.10 -22.65 1.56
N THR A 207 -16.38 -23.95 1.57
CA THR A 207 -15.81 -24.92 0.62
C THR A 207 -16.88 -25.81 0.03
N ASP A 208 -16.79 -26.15 -1.25
CA ASP A 208 -17.69 -27.07 -1.94
C ASP A 208 -16.89 -28.12 -2.72
N VAL A 209 -17.16 -29.41 -2.49
CA VAL A 209 -16.43 -30.54 -3.13
C VAL A 209 -17.19 -31.14 -4.32
N GLY A 210 -18.25 -30.48 -4.75
CA GLY A 210 -19.25 -31.00 -5.67
C GLY A 210 -19.37 -30.14 -6.93
N SER A 211 -20.45 -29.37 -7.01
CA SER A 211 -20.85 -28.57 -8.16
C SER A 211 -20.55 -27.08 -8.04
N GLY A 212 -20.01 -26.64 -6.90
CA GLY A 212 -19.61 -25.26 -6.64
C GLY A 212 -20.79 -24.35 -6.28
N VAL A 213 -20.53 -23.36 -5.42
CA VAL A 213 -21.55 -22.40 -4.95
C VAL A 213 -22.01 -21.43 -6.03
N ASP A 214 -23.33 -21.25 -6.15
CA ASP A 214 -23.89 -20.16 -6.95
C ASP A 214 -23.82 -18.85 -6.15
N PHE A 215 -22.78 -18.05 -6.44
CA PHE A 215 -22.60 -16.73 -5.84
C PHE A 215 -23.77 -15.76 -6.10
N ASN A 216 -24.70 -16.06 -7.01
CA ASN A 216 -25.91 -15.27 -7.28
C ASN A 216 -27.10 -15.63 -6.36
N ASP A 217 -27.02 -16.74 -5.60
CA ASP A 217 -28.09 -17.25 -4.73
C ASP A 217 -27.67 -17.27 -3.24
N ILE A 218 -26.66 -16.45 -2.89
CA ILE A 218 -26.26 -16.21 -1.50
C ILE A 218 -27.32 -15.34 -0.80
N GLU A 219 -27.82 -15.82 0.33
CA GLU A 219 -28.76 -15.11 1.20
C GLU A 219 -28.04 -14.67 2.48
N PHE A 220 -27.43 -13.49 2.44
CA PHE A 220 -26.73 -12.88 3.59
C PHE A 220 -27.60 -11.81 4.28
N ARG A 221 -27.54 -11.75 5.61
CA ARG A 221 -28.33 -10.83 6.44
C ARG A 221 -27.60 -10.38 7.70
N ILE A 222 -27.75 -9.10 8.00
CA ILE A 222 -27.35 -8.45 9.26
C ILE A 222 -28.59 -7.98 10.00
N ASN A 223 -28.74 -8.36 11.27
CA ASN A 223 -29.87 -8.02 12.13
C ASN A 223 -31.24 -8.33 11.48
N GLY A 224 -31.29 -9.42 10.72
CA GLY A 224 -32.47 -9.87 9.95
C GLY A 224 -32.75 -9.10 8.64
N SER A 225 -32.02 -8.00 8.37
CA SER A 225 -32.10 -7.23 7.12
C SER A 225 -31.17 -7.84 6.07
N ALA A 226 -31.56 -7.79 4.78
CA ALA A 226 -30.73 -8.33 3.70
C ALA A 226 -29.56 -7.40 3.36
N SER A 227 -28.37 -7.97 3.24
CA SER A 227 -27.10 -7.28 2.96
C SER A 227 -26.31 -8.03 1.88
N THR A 228 -25.35 -7.38 1.24
CA THR A 228 -24.51 -7.97 0.18
C THR A 228 -23.12 -8.32 0.68
N VAL A 229 -22.64 -9.53 0.37
CA VAL A 229 -21.24 -9.95 0.55
C VAL A 229 -20.48 -9.82 -0.77
N VAL A 230 -19.16 -9.65 -0.68
CA VAL A 230 -18.20 -9.86 -1.76
C VAL A 230 -17.67 -11.30 -1.67
N PRO A 231 -17.95 -12.18 -2.64
CA PRO A 231 -17.27 -13.48 -2.75
C PRO A 231 -15.85 -13.28 -3.28
N ILE A 232 -14.88 -13.95 -2.66
CA ILE A 232 -13.46 -13.93 -2.99
C ILE A 232 -12.99 -15.39 -3.12
N GLY A 233 -12.27 -15.74 -4.18
CA GLY A 233 -11.92 -17.13 -4.50
C GLY A 233 -12.81 -17.73 -5.59
N ASP A 234 -12.89 -19.06 -5.64
CA ASP A 234 -13.67 -19.81 -6.65
C ASP A 234 -14.87 -20.53 -6.02
N PRO A 235 -15.88 -20.97 -6.79
CA PRO A 235 -17.07 -21.66 -6.27
C PRO A 235 -16.82 -22.88 -5.36
N HIS A 236 -15.63 -23.50 -5.39
CA HIS A 236 -15.24 -24.65 -4.57
C HIS A 236 -14.45 -24.26 -3.30
N ASN A 237 -13.82 -23.08 -3.28
CA ASN A 237 -13.04 -22.57 -2.15
C ASN A 237 -13.11 -21.04 -2.11
N PHE A 238 -13.92 -20.49 -1.21
CA PHE A 238 -14.28 -19.08 -1.20
C PHE A 238 -14.39 -18.47 0.19
N PHE A 239 -14.16 -17.16 0.26
CA PHE A 239 -14.51 -16.31 1.39
C PHE A 239 -15.66 -15.39 1.00
N LEU A 240 -16.63 -15.22 1.90
CA LEU A 240 -17.65 -14.19 1.81
C LEU A 240 -17.27 -13.07 2.77
N ARG A 241 -16.87 -11.93 2.24
CA ARG A 241 -16.51 -10.72 3.00
C ARG A 241 -17.69 -9.74 3.01
N PHE A 242 -18.02 -9.20 4.18
CA PHE A 242 -18.92 -8.07 4.36
C PHE A 242 -18.18 -7.01 5.17
N ASP A 243 -17.94 -5.85 4.57
CA ASP A 243 -17.45 -4.66 5.26
C ASP A 243 -18.66 -3.75 5.54
N PRO A 244 -18.88 -3.29 6.78
CA PRO A 244 -20.00 -2.41 7.08
C PRO A 244 -19.76 -1.00 6.49
N GLU A 245 -20.80 -0.38 5.90
CA GLU A 245 -20.70 0.98 5.33
C GLU A 245 -20.41 2.08 6.39
N GLN A 246 -20.66 1.77 7.66
CA GLN A 246 -20.41 2.58 8.85
C GLN A 246 -20.12 1.64 10.01
N ASN A 247 -19.22 2.03 10.92
CA ASN A 247 -18.94 1.27 12.13
C ASN A 247 -20.24 0.94 12.89
N TRP A 248 -20.28 -0.26 13.46
CA TRP A 248 -21.29 -0.69 14.43
C TRP A 248 -21.33 0.29 15.62
N GLN A 249 -22.40 0.29 16.43
CA GLN A 249 -22.38 1.05 17.68
C GLN A 249 -21.65 0.24 18.77
N TYR A 250 -21.15 0.92 19.80
CA TYR A 250 -20.75 0.23 21.03
C TYR A 250 -21.92 -0.55 21.63
N GLU A 251 -21.62 -1.69 22.25
CA GLU A 251 -22.59 -2.57 22.92
C GLU A 251 -23.70 -3.20 22.04
N ASP A 252 -23.69 -2.97 20.72
CA ASP A 252 -24.58 -3.57 19.73
C ASP A 252 -24.47 -5.10 19.72
N SER A 253 -25.61 -5.77 19.54
CA SER A 253 -25.68 -7.22 19.33
C SER A 253 -25.96 -7.51 17.86
N ILE A 254 -24.91 -7.82 17.10
CA ILE A 254 -24.97 -8.04 15.66
C ILE A 254 -25.30 -9.52 15.37
N HIS A 255 -26.42 -9.76 14.70
CA HIS A 255 -26.91 -11.07 14.33
C HIS A 255 -26.66 -11.32 12.84
N VAL A 256 -25.85 -12.33 12.53
CA VAL A 256 -25.38 -12.67 11.18
C VAL A 256 -26.04 -13.97 10.73
N PHE A 257 -26.77 -13.92 9.62
CA PHE A 257 -27.30 -15.10 8.96
C PHE A 257 -26.74 -15.16 7.54
N CYS A 258 -26.17 -16.31 7.16
CA CYS A 258 -25.66 -16.56 5.82
C CYS A 258 -26.15 -17.92 5.34
N LEU A 259 -26.73 -17.98 4.15
CA LEU A 259 -27.11 -19.22 3.50
C LEU A 259 -26.56 -19.24 2.07
N VAL A 260 -25.90 -20.35 1.73
CA VAL A 260 -25.28 -20.61 0.42
C VAL A 260 -25.91 -21.84 -0.23
N ARG A 261 -25.90 -21.93 -1.56
CA ARG A 261 -26.35 -23.10 -2.32
C ARG A 261 -25.36 -23.45 -3.41
N ASP A 262 -25.20 -24.73 -3.71
CA ASP A 262 -24.48 -25.19 -4.89
C ASP A 262 -25.33 -24.99 -6.17
N LEU A 263 -24.71 -25.18 -7.34
CA LEU A 263 -25.39 -25.17 -8.64
C LEU A 263 -26.39 -26.34 -8.84
N SER A 264 -26.56 -27.23 -7.85
CA SER A 264 -27.51 -28.35 -7.84
C SER A 264 -28.69 -28.15 -6.85
N GLY A 265 -28.65 -27.12 -6.01
CA GLY A 265 -29.64 -26.80 -4.98
C GLY A 265 -29.42 -27.46 -3.61
N ASN A 266 -28.30 -28.15 -3.38
CA ASN A 266 -27.84 -28.48 -2.03
C ASN A 266 -27.42 -27.17 -1.32
N LYS A 267 -27.49 -27.13 0.01
CA LYS A 267 -27.31 -25.88 0.75
C LYS A 267 -26.78 -26.09 2.16
N ASP A 268 -26.09 -25.06 2.65
CA ASP A 268 -25.71 -24.91 4.05
C ASP A 268 -26.07 -23.50 4.53
N SER A 269 -26.17 -23.33 5.85
CA SER A 269 -26.56 -22.06 6.46
C SER A 269 -25.97 -21.89 7.85
N LEU A 270 -25.25 -20.79 8.00
CA LEU A 270 -24.69 -20.28 9.23
C LEU A 270 -25.66 -19.26 9.85
N ASP A 271 -25.86 -19.34 11.17
CA ASP A 271 -26.75 -18.46 11.93
C ASP A 271 -26.12 -18.20 13.30
N TYR A 272 -25.63 -16.98 13.55
CA TYR A 272 -24.91 -16.63 14.78
C TYR A 272 -25.09 -15.16 15.17
N TRP A 273 -24.56 -14.80 16.34
CA TRP A 273 -24.47 -13.42 16.81
C TRP A 273 -23.10 -13.15 17.41
N PHE A 274 -22.71 -11.87 17.46
CA PHE A 274 -21.62 -11.34 18.27
C PHE A 274 -22.05 -10.03 18.93
N ARG A 275 -21.28 -9.55 19.90
CA ARG A 275 -21.47 -8.23 20.51
C ARG A 275 -20.23 -7.38 20.34
N THR A 276 -20.42 -6.12 19.97
CA THR A 276 -19.33 -5.15 19.97
C THR A 276 -18.83 -4.85 21.37
N GLU A 277 -17.68 -4.20 21.45
CA GLU A 277 -17.05 -3.72 22.68
C GLU A 277 -17.90 -2.73 23.48
N LEU A 278 -17.53 -2.53 24.74
CA LEU A 278 -18.16 -1.53 25.61
C LEU A 278 -17.80 -0.12 25.13
N ALA A 279 -18.69 0.84 25.35
CA ALA A 279 -18.35 2.24 25.09
C ALA A 279 -17.16 2.66 25.99
N PRO A 280 -16.18 3.42 25.47
CA PRO A 280 -15.03 3.86 26.25
C PRO A 280 -15.46 4.73 27.46
N PRO A 281 -14.63 4.80 28.51
CA PRO A 281 -14.88 5.69 29.63
C PRO A 281 -14.70 7.15 29.17
N PRO A 282 -15.58 8.08 29.58
CA PRO A 282 -15.50 9.49 29.18
C PRO A 282 -14.17 10.14 29.62
N PRO A 283 -13.76 11.25 28.97
CA PRO A 283 -12.51 11.93 29.28
C PRO A 283 -12.36 12.31 30.76
N ARG A 284 -11.13 12.41 31.25
CA ARG A 284 -10.82 12.82 32.63
C ARG A 284 -9.94 14.05 32.67
N PHE A 285 -10.29 14.98 33.56
CA PHE A 285 -9.52 16.18 33.86
C PHE A 285 -8.54 15.94 35.01
N PHE A 286 -7.32 16.44 34.90
CA PHE A 286 -6.26 16.37 35.92
C PHE A 286 -5.26 17.53 35.74
N ASP A 287 -4.28 17.65 36.64
CA ASP A 287 -3.30 18.76 36.67
C ASP A 287 -3.97 20.16 36.58
N ILE A 288 -5.09 20.33 37.29
CA ILE A 288 -5.90 21.55 37.26
C ILE A 288 -5.20 22.67 38.06
N SER A 289 -5.02 23.82 37.41
CA SER A 289 -4.49 25.06 37.96
C SER A 289 -5.36 26.26 37.51
N PRO A 290 -5.63 27.27 38.35
CA PRO A 290 -5.41 27.29 39.80
C PRO A 290 -6.12 26.12 40.50
N ALA A 291 -5.56 25.65 41.63
CA ALA A 291 -6.11 24.50 42.34
C ALA A 291 -7.54 24.80 42.86
N PRO A 292 -8.45 23.80 42.90
CA PRO A 292 -9.78 23.97 43.49
C PRO A 292 -9.73 24.52 44.92
N GLY A 293 -10.30 25.71 45.11
CA GLY A 293 -10.33 26.42 46.40
C GLY A 293 -9.13 27.33 46.69
N ALA A 294 -8.23 27.56 45.72
CA ALA A 294 -7.08 28.45 45.91
C ALA A 294 -7.49 29.90 46.24
N GLU A 295 -6.69 30.58 47.08
CA GLU A 295 -6.84 32.00 47.45
C GLU A 295 -5.61 32.82 47.08
N GLU A 296 -5.76 34.15 47.05
CA GLU A 296 -4.73 35.14 46.65
C GLU A 296 -4.07 34.84 45.28
N VAL A 297 -4.85 34.28 44.34
CA VAL A 297 -4.40 33.94 42.98
C VAL A 297 -4.05 35.21 42.20
N ALA A 298 -3.00 35.17 41.37
CA ALA A 298 -2.59 36.29 40.53
C ALA A 298 -3.66 36.64 39.47
N LEU A 299 -3.79 37.93 39.11
CA LEU A 299 -4.87 38.40 38.24
C LEU A 299 -4.78 37.89 36.80
N ASP A 300 -3.57 37.61 36.35
CA ASP A 300 -3.19 37.01 35.06
C ASP A 300 -3.09 35.47 35.12
N ALA A 301 -3.69 34.84 36.14
CA ALA A 301 -3.63 33.39 36.30
C ALA A 301 -4.37 32.64 35.17
N ILE A 302 -3.58 32.10 34.26
CA ILE A 302 -4.01 31.13 33.25
C ILE A 302 -4.67 29.93 33.93
N ILE A 303 -5.91 29.63 33.52
CA ILE A 303 -6.58 28.38 33.88
C ILE A 303 -5.99 27.28 33.00
N SER A 304 -5.31 26.30 33.57
CA SER A 304 -4.74 25.17 32.83
C SER A 304 -5.17 23.83 33.39
N PHE A 305 -5.34 22.84 32.52
CA PHE A 305 -5.64 21.46 32.90
C PHE A 305 -5.15 20.50 31.81
N LYS A 306 -5.08 19.21 32.14
CA LYS A 306 -4.96 18.14 31.15
C LYS A 306 -6.27 17.39 31.04
N VAL A 307 -6.60 16.96 29.83
CA VAL A 307 -7.76 16.11 29.54
C VAL A 307 -7.32 14.92 28.70
N ILE A 308 -7.58 13.71 29.19
CA ILE A 308 -7.29 12.46 28.48
C ILE A 308 -8.55 11.61 28.36
N ALA A 309 -8.74 11.00 27.19
CA ALA A 309 -9.66 9.90 26.98
C ALA A 309 -8.82 8.61 26.84
N TYR A 310 -9.44 7.47 27.11
CA TYR A 310 -8.77 6.17 27.02
C TYR A 310 -9.37 5.39 25.85
N CYS A 311 -8.50 4.74 25.06
CA CYS A 311 -8.84 3.88 23.93
C CYS A 311 -9.43 4.60 22.70
N VAL A 312 -10.03 5.79 22.88
CA VAL A 312 -10.37 6.75 21.82
C VAL A 312 -9.77 8.11 22.16
N GLU A 313 -9.45 8.93 21.17
CA GLU A 313 -8.95 10.30 21.36
C GLU A 313 -10.04 11.24 21.91
N VAL A 314 -9.62 12.32 22.59
CA VAL A 314 -10.52 13.42 23.00
C VAL A 314 -10.94 14.20 21.76
N ASP A 315 -12.22 14.58 21.65
CA ASP A 315 -12.66 15.54 20.62
C ASP A 315 -12.18 16.93 21.00
N GLU A 316 -11.12 17.41 20.34
CA GLU A 316 -10.55 18.75 20.54
C GLU A 316 -11.62 19.86 20.47
N SER A 317 -12.62 19.69 19.59
CA SER A 317 -13.69 20.68 19.38
C SER A 317 -14.78 20.67 20.45
N SER A 318 -14.79 19.66 21.32
CA SER A 318 -15.68 19.55 22.48
C SER A 318 -15.13 20.22 23.75
N ILE A 319 -13.82 20.47 23.79
CA ILE A 319 -13.13 20.98 24.99
C ILE A 319 -13.55 22.43 25.23
N SER A 320 -14.05 22.74 26.42
CA SER A 320 -14.46 24.09 26.79
C SER A 320 -14.26 24.43 28.28
N ILE A 321 -14.05 25.72 28.53
CA ILE A 321 -14.00 26.37 29.84
C ILE A 321 -15.15 27.37 29.90
N ASN A 322 -16.08 27.18 30.85
CA ASN A 322 -17.30 27.97 31.02
C ASN A 322 -18.20 28.06 29.75
N GLY A 323 -18.00 27.17 28.78
CA GLY A 323 -18.72 27.11 27.50
C GLY A 323 -17.99 27.75 26.32
N GLU A 324 -16.81 28.34 26.53
CA GLU A 324 -15.93 28.88 25.48
C GLU A 324 -14.70 27.97 25.30
N PRO A 325 -14.03 27.95 24.13
CA PRO A 325 -12.86 27.10 23.91
C PRO A 325 -11.61 27.57 24.71
N PRO A 326 -10.64 26.69 24.98
CA PRO A 326 -9.30 27.07 25.46
C PRO A 326 -8.61 28.08 24.51
N THR A 327 -7.74 28.93 25.04
CA THR A 327 -6.92 29.85 24.21
C THR A 327 -5.71 29.14 23.59
N ARG A 328 -5.25 28.06 24.22
CA ARG A 328 -4.22 27.15 23.68
C ARG A 328 -4.55 25.70 24.04
N ILE A 329 -4.31 24.81 23.08
CA ILE A 329 -4.43 23.36 23.22
C ILE A 329 -3.17 22.75 22.63
N ASP A 330 -2.43 21.97 23.43
CA ASP A 330 -1.26 21.21 23.00
C ASP A 330 -1.55 19.70 23.15
N PRO A 331 -1.24 18.84 22.16
CA PRO A 331 -1.40 17.40 22.31
C PRO A 331 -0.36 16.80 23.28
N LEU A 332 -0.79 15.83 24.10
CA LEU A 332 0.06 15.14 25.07
C LEU A 332 0.72 13.88 24.46
N PRO A 333 1.98 13.58 24.83
CA PRO A 333 2.56 12.27 24.57
C PRO A 333 1.76 11.18 25.31
N GLY A 334 1.23 10.21 24.55
CA GLY A 334 0.32 9.17 25.06
C GLY A 334 -1.18 9.45 24.84
N GLY A 335 -1.53 10.59 24.23
CA GLY A 335 -2.91 10.95 23.85
C GLY A 335 -3.57 11.96 24.79
N GLY A 336 -4.63 12.59 24.29
CA GLY A 336 -5.30 13.72 24.96
C GLY A 336 -4.51 15.04 24.86
N TYR A 337 -4.91 16.03 25.65
CA TYR A 337 -4.46 17.41 25.50
C TYR A 337 -4.11 18.08 26.83
N TYR A 338 -3.12 18.97 26.79
CA TYR A 338 -2.92 20.03 27.76
C TYR A 338 -3.59 21.30 27.25
N CYS A 339 -4.46 21.89 28.07
CA CYS A 339 -5.28 23.03 27.72
C CYS A 339 -4.93 24.21 28.62
N GLU A 340 -4.81 25.38 28.02
CA GLU A 340 -4.67 26.68 28.70
C GLU A 340 -5.83 27.59 28.26
N TYR A 341 -6.39 28.31 29.22
CA TYR A 341 -7.34 29.39 29.04
C TYR A 341 -6.77 30.64 29.70
N ASP A 342 -6.30 31.55 28.85
CA ASP A 342 -5.80 32.88 29.17
C ASP A 342 -6.98 33.88 29.08
N PRO A 343 -7.46 34.46 30.18
CA PRO A 343 -8.61 35.37 30.15
C PRO A 343 -8.35 36.62 29.29
N GLU A 344 -9.28 36.99 28.39
CA GLU A 344 -9.13 38.17 27.50
C GLU A 344 -8.84 39.48 28.29
N ASN A 345 -9.28 39.54 29.55
CA ASN A 345 -8.93 40.59 30.50
C ASN A 345 -8.54 39.89 31.82
N PRO A 346 -7.50 40.36 32.54
CA PRO A 346 -7.18 39.85 33.87
C PRO A 346 -8.38 39.89 34.82
N PHE A 347 -8.46 38.93 35.73
CA PHE A 347 -9.48 38.90 36.78
C PHE A 347 -9.34 40.12 37.70
N ASN A 348 -10.41 40.51 38.38
CA ASN A 348 -10.41 41.72 39.20
C ASN A 348 -9.77 41.47 40.59
N TRP A 349 -9.10 42.49 41.14
CA TRP A 349 -8.66 42.49 42.54
C TRP A 349 -9.83 42.15 43.48
N ASN A 350 -9.65 41.17 44.38
CA ASN A 350 -10.67 40.63 45.30
C ASN A 350 -11.83 39.81 44.65
N GLU A 351 -11.70 39.34 43.40
CA GLU A 351 -12.75 38.53 42.74
C GLU A 351 -12.80 37.05 43.22
N THR A 352 -13.91 36.36 42.96
CA THR A 352 -14.07 34.90 43.12
C THR A 352 -14.48 34.29 41.78
N VAL A 353 -13.60 33.49 41.19
CA VAL A 353 -13.77 32.89 39.86
C VAL A 353 -14.40 31.50 40.00
N THR A 354 -15.34 31.17 39.11
CA THR A 354 -15.90 29.81 38.97
C THR A 354 -15.56 29.26 37.59
N VAL A 355 -15.15 28.01 37.54
CA VAL A 355 -14.67 27.33 36.33
C VAL A 355 -15.48 26.05 36.13
N ASN A 356 -16.04 25.90 34.92
CA ASN A 356 -16.70 24.67 34.47
C ASN A 356 -15.90 24.13 33.28
N LEU A 357 -15.38 22.92 33.39
CA LEU A 357 -14.69 22.21 32.31
C LEU A 357 -15.65 21.22 31.67
N SER A 358 -15.65 21.12 30.34
CA SER A 358 -16.39 20.08 29.60
C SER A 358 -15.56 19.56 28.43
N ALA A 359 -15.66 18.26 28.15
CA ALA A 359 -15.02 17.58 27.03
C ALA A 359 -15.70 16.23 26.74
N ALA A 360 -15.63 15.76 25.50
CA ALA A 360 -16.05 14.43 25.06
C ALA A 360 -14.92 13.72 24.29
N ASP A 361 -15.08 12.43 24.04
CA ASP A 361 -14.22 11.67 23.12
C ASP A 361 -14.76 11.68 21.68
N LEU A 362 -13.93 11.22 20.74
CA LEU A 362 -14.31 11.01 19.34
C LEU A 362 -15.11 9.71 19.11
N CYS A 363 -15.63 9.07 20.18
CA CYS A 363 -16.37 7.82 20.04
C CYS A 363 -17.82 8.08 19.58
N SER A 364 -18.55 7.05 19.16
CA SER A 364 -19.91 7.17 18.60
C SER A 364 -20.90 6.24 19.32
N PRO A 365 -21.83 6.77 20.14
CA PRO A 365 -22.05 8.18 20.46
C PRO A 365 -21.00 8.77 21.43
N PRO A 366 -20.62 10.06 21.32
CA PRO A 366 -19.58 10.66 22.17
C PRO A 366 -19.88 10.62 23.66
N GLN A 367 -18.86 10.30 24.46
CA GLN A 367 -18.95 10.15 25.91
C GLN A 367 -18.45 11.43 26.60
N GLN A 368 -19.39 12.26 27.08
CA GLN A 368 -19.09 13.56 27.68
C GLN A 368 -18.71 13.48 29.16
N SER A 369 -17.82 14.39 29.58
CA SER A 369 -17.33 14.58 30.95
C SER A 369 -17.42 16.06 31.33
N ASP A 370 -17.92 16.35 32.53
CA ASP A 370 -18.10 17.70 33.07
C ASP A 370 -17.47 17.81 34.47
N SER A 371 -16.86 18.96 34.79
CA SER A 371 -16.28 19.26 36.11
C SER A 371 -16.44 20.73 36.49
N THR A 372 -16.60 21.05 37.78
CA THR A 372 -16.79 22.42 38.27
C THR A 372 -15.95 22.70 39.51
N TYR A 373 -15.22 23.82 39.54
CA TYR A 373 -14.47 24.31 40.72
C TYR A 373 -14.45 25.85 40.81
N TYR A 374 -13.78 26.41 41.82
CA TYR A 374 -13.64 27.85 42.05
C TYR A 374 -12.27 28.21 42.66
N PHE A 375 -11.90 29.49 42.61
CA PHE A 375 -10.74 30.10 43.30
C PHE A 375 -10.97 31.60 43.56
N THR A 376 -10.10 32.26 44.33
CA THR A 376 -10.20 33.71 44.65
C THR A 376 -8.91 34.47 44.37
N MET A 377 -9.05 35.75 43.99
CA MET A 377 -7.95 36.58 43.49
C MET A 377 -7.25 37.38 44.59
N ALA A 378 -6.02 37.80 44.30
CA ALA A 378 -5.19 38.68 45.12
C ALA A 378 -5.87 40.02 45.49
N ARG A 379 -5.31 40.69 46.50
CA ARG A 379 -5.81 41.97 47.05
C ARG A 379 -4.73 43.05 47.12
N ASP A 380 -5.14 44.31 47.00
CA ASP A 380 -4.29 45.50 47.16
C ASP A 380 -4.95 46.55 48.09
N SER A 381 -4.12 47.41 48.69
CA SER A 381 -4.48 48.54 49.56
C SER A 381 -3.43 49.68 49.58
N VAL A 382 -2.62 49.84 48.53
CA VAL A 382 -1.53 50.85 48.42
C VAL A 382 -1.93 52.04 47.52
N ASN A 383 -1.21 53.16 47.63
CA ASN A 383 -1.50 54.42 46.91
C ASN A 383 -0.43 54.78 45.85
N PRO A 384 -0.81 55.40 44.72
CA PRO A 384 0.10 55.86 43.66
C PRO A 384 0.96 57.10 44.00
N TYR A 385 1.98 57.32 43.16
CA TYR A 385 2.97 58.41 43.17
C TYR A 385 3.41 58.83 41.75
N PHE A 386 4.36 59.78 41.61
CA PHE A 386 4.63 60.50 40.34
C PHE A 386 6.12 60.65 39.99
N GLN A 387 6.47 60.47 38.71
CA GLN A 387 7.86 60.41 38.24
C GLN A 387 8.06 60.70 36.72
N ASN A 388 9.28 60.46 36.22
CA ASN A 388 9.70 60.42 34.80
C ASN A 388 9.14 61.51 33.89
N LEU A 389 9.34 62.74 34.34
CA LEU A 389 8.92 63.97 33.70
C LEU A 389 9.82 64.23 32.47
N VAL A 390 9.29 64.22 31.25
CA VAL A 390 10.05 64.39 29.99
C VAL A 390 9.40 65.36 28.99
N PRO A 391 10.21 66.13 28.22
CA PRO A 391 11.60 66.45 28.54
C PRO A 391 11.73 67.04 29.96
N GLN A 392 12.91 67.08 30.55
CA GLN A 392 13.02 67.13 32.02
C GLN A 392 12.50 68.47 32.62
N PRO A 393 12.20 68.52 33.93
CA PRO A 393 11.94 69.79 34.60
C PRO A 393 13.14 70.70 34.37
N TYR A 394 12.91 71.81 33.67
CA TYR A 394 13.94 72.76 33.21
C TYR A 394 14.88 72.23 32.07
N ASP A 395 14.39 71.43 31.12
CA ASP A 395 15.10 70.98 29.89
C ASP A 395 15.48 72.14 28.94
N MET A 396 16.25 71.82 27.88
CA MET A 396 16.71 72.70 26.83
C MET A 396 16.88 72.02 25.43
N ALA A 397 16.39 70.78 25.12
CA ALA A 397 16.67 70.08 23.80
C ALA A 397 15.87 68.83 23.15
N ALA A 398 14.57 68.44 23.38
CA ALA A 398 13.66 67.56 22.52
C ALA A 398 12.23 68.04 21.91
N PRO A 399 12.06 68.21 20.54
CA PRO A 399 11.24 69.13 19.62
C PRO A 399 10.85 70.66 19.85
N THR A 400 10.27 71.51 18.97
CA THR A 400 9.66 72.85 19.39
C THR A 400 8.14 72.79 19.41
N ASP A 401 7.62 72.05 18.43
CA ASP A 401 6.77 70.88 18.62
C ASP A 401 7.22 69.90 19.75
N SER A 402 7.79 70.43 20.84
CA SER A 402 7.96 69.76 22.14
C SER A 402 6.62 69.19 22.58
N ILE A 403 6.67 68.18 23.45
CA ILE A 403 5.49 67.60 24.09
C ILE A 403 5.77 67.49 25.59
N ILE A 404 4.73 67.63 26.39
CA ILE A 404 4.76 67.65 27.85
C ILE A 404 4.39 66.22 28.34
N PHE A 405 5.30 65.45 28.97
CA PHE A 405 5.11 64.03 29.35
C PHE A 405 5.39 63.72 30.84
N PHE A 406 4.44 63.24 31.63
CA PHE A 406 4.68 62.72 33.00
C PHE A 406 4.37 61.24 33.11
N THR A 407 4.94 60.63 34.13
CA THR A 407 4.59 59.28 34.55
C THR A 407 3.97 59.32 35.94
N ILE A 408 2.98 58.46 36.14
CA ILE A 408 2.38 58.11 37.42
C ILE A 408 2.84 56.68 37.72
N ALA A 409 2.85 56.24 38.97
CA ALA A 409 3.24 54.90 39.38
C ALA A 409 2.40 54.43 40.55
N ASP A 410 2.18 53.12 40.64
CA ASP A 410 1.70 52.43 41.83
C ASP A 410 2.46 51.10 41.94
N ASP A 411 2.78 50.68 43.17
CA ASP A 411 3.67 49.53 43.38
C ASP A 411 2.93 48.18 43.47
N LEU A 412 1.59 48.13 43.34
CA LEU A 412 0.79 46.88 43.43
C LEU A 412 -0.34 46.74 42.38
N SER A 413 -1.44 47.49 42.47
CA SER A 413 -2.59 47.33 41.55
C SER A 413 -2.46 48.09 40.24
N GLY A 414 -1.59 49.11 40.20
CA GLY A 414 -1.36 49.93 39.03
C GLY A 414 -2.35 51.08 38.88
N VAL A 415 -1.96 52.11 38.14
CA VAL A 415 -2.68 53.39 38.02
C VAL A 415 -3.95 53.22 37.18
N ASP A 416 -5.14 53.58 37.68
CA ASP A 416 -6.35 53.70 36.86
C ASP A 416 -6.23 54.96 35.99
N PRO A 417 -6.14 54.85 34.64
CA PRO A 417 -6.05 56.03 33.77
C PRO A 417 -7.31 56.90 33.78
N ASN A 418 -8.47 56.39 34.22
CA ASN A 418 -9.74 57.13 34.22
C ASN A 418 -9.88 58.11 35.39
N SER A 419 -9.17 57.86 36.49
CA SER A 419 -9.04 58.75 37.65
C SER A 419 -8.24 60.04 37.36
N VAL A 420 -7.44 60.04 36.29
CA VAL A 420 -6.33 61.00 36.12
C VAL A 420 -6.79 62.36 35.60
N THR A 421 -6.33 63.44 36.22
CA THR A 421 -6.58 64.82 35.78
C THR A 421 -5.31 65.66 35.73
N ILE A 422 -5.24 66.62 34.81
CA ILE A 422 -4.14 67.57 34.64
C ILE A 422 -4.67 69.02 34.62
N SER A 423 -3.81 69.93 35.02
CA SER A 423 -3.94 71.38 34.79
C SER A 423 -2.58 71.93 34.36
N VAL A 424 -2.54 72.71 33.27
CA VAL A 424 -1.31 73.27 32.67
C VAL A 424 -1.40 74.79 32.59
N SER A 425 -0.30 75.46 32.88
CA SER A 425 -0.10 76.90 32.73
C SER A 425 1.18 77.20 31.98
N SER A 426 1.16 78.21 31.11
CA SER A 426 2.36 78.97 30.80
C SER A 426 2.24 80.34 31.47
N ARG A 427 3.35 81.10 31.53
CA ARG A 427 3.58 82.14 32.54
C ARG A 427 2.62 83.35 32.57
N ASN A 428 1.60 83.41 31.71
CA ASN A 428 0.66 84.55 31.63
C ASN A 428 -0.84 84.18 31.68
N GLU A 429 -1.24 82.90 31.64
CA GLU A 429 -2.67 82.51 31.71
C GLU A 429 -2.86 81.10 32.29
N THR A 430 -4.00 80.83 32.92
CA THR A 430 -4.40 79.47 33.31
C THR A 430 -5.05 78.83 32.10
N ILE A 431 -4.36 77.90 31.44
CA ILE A 431 -4.69 77.51 30.07
C ILE A 431 -5.85 76.50 30.06
N GLU A 432 -5.72 75.37 30.75
CA GLU A 432 -6.75 74.32 30.77
C GLU A 432 -6.71 73.46 32.04
N ASN A 433 -7.89 73.01 32.47
CA ASN A 433 -8.07 71.79 33.25
C ASN A 433 -8.58 70.72 32.27
N SER A 434 -7.90 69.58 32.17
CA SER A 434 -8.24 68.53 31.22
C SER A 434 -7.98 67.14 31.79
N ILE A 435 -8.53 66.12 31.14
CA ILE A 435 -8.03 64.75 31.27
C ILE A 435 -6.80 64.68 30.36
N PRO A 436 -5.62 64.26 30.88
CA PRO A 436 -4.42 64.20 30.07
C PRO A 436 -4.52 63.11 29.00
N VAL A 437 -3.89 63.31 27.86
CA VAL A 437 -3.90 62.36 26.76
C VAL A 437 -2.78 61.35 27.00
N ILE A 438 -3.07 60.06 27.13
CA ILE A 438 -2.03 59.02 27.26
C ILE A 438 -1.09 59.09 26.03
N VAL A 439 0.23 59.00 26.26
CA VAL A 439 1.24 59.03 25.15
C VAL A 439 1.60 57.64 24.68
N SER A 440 1.74 56.80 25.68
CA SER A 440 2.40 55.51 25.68
C SER A 440 2.04 54.92 27.02
N ASP A 441 1.33 53.81 26.97
CA ASP A 441 1.25 52.92 28.11
C ASP A 441 2.68 52.45 28.38
N PHE A 442 3.24 52.94 29.49
CA PHE A 442 4.21 52.17 30.27
C PHE A 442 3.37 51.09 31.02
N SER A 443 3.93 50.35 31.98
CA SER A 443 3.16 49.31 32.69
C SER A 443 1.92 49.88 33.43
N PRO A 444 0.92 49.05 33.81
CA PRO A 444 -0.20 49.51 34.64
C PRO A 444 0.30 50.17 35.94
N ASP A 445 1.25 49.50 36.60
CA ASP A 445 2.10 49.97 37.70
C ASP A 445 2.90 51.25 37.40
N SER A 446 2.98 51.76 36.16
CA SER A 446 3.48 53.11 35.92
C SER A 446 3.09 53.80 34.59
N ILE A 447 1.88 54.34 34.42
CA ILE A 447 1.41 54.92 33.13
C ILE A 447 2.07 56.27 32.75
N ARG A 448 2.35 56.50 31.45
CA ARG A 448 2.82 57.80 30.91
C ARG A 448 1.74 58.58 30.15
N PHE A 449 1.52 59.79 30.63
CA PHE A 449 0.59 60.76 30.08
C PHE A 449 1.32 61.89 29.39
N LYS A 450 0.65 62.49 28.40
CA LYS A 450 1.03 63.76 27.80
C LYS A 450 -0.08 64.76 27.98
N PHE A 451 0.34 66.01 28.02
CA PHE A 451 -0.49 67.06 27.50
C PHE A 451 0.29 67.60 26.29
N GLN A 452 -0.34 67.66 25.12
CA GLN A 452 0.21 68.48 24.04
C GLN A 452 -0.62 69.74 23.99
N SER A 453 0.02 70.88 24.19
CA SER A 453 -0.60 72.18 23.92
C SER A 453 -1.18 72.17 22.51
N GLY A 454 -2.35 72.79 22.31
CA GLY A 454 -2.98 72.91 20.98
C GLY A 454 -2.19 73.74 19.97
N GLN A 455 -0.98 74.19 20.32
CA GLN A 455 -0.02 74.92 19.51
C GLN A 455 1.38 74.43 19.90
N ASP A 456 2.31 74.39 18.93
CA ASP A 456 3.73 74.17 19.18
C ASP A 456 4.22 75.16 20.25
N TYR A 457 5.08 74.71 21.16
CA TYR A 457 5.71 75.60 22.12
C TYR A 457 6.66 76.55 21.37
N ASP A 458 6.78 77.78 21.85
CA ASP A 458 7.63 78.77 21.17
C ASP A 458 9.08 78.26 21.09
N TYR A 459 9.82 78.66 20.05
CA TYR A 459 11.25 78.35 20.01
C TYR A 459 11.93 79.03 21.22
N ASN A 460 12.32 78.22 22.22
CA ASN A 460 12.86 78.62 23.53
C ASN A 460 11.78 79.15 24.52
N ASP A 461 10.77 78.33 24.87
CA ASP A 461 9.62 78.64 25.75
C ASP A 461 9.86 78.26 27.24
N THR A 462 8.82 78.20 28.09
CA THR A 462 8.82 77.64 29.46
C THR A 462 7.40 77.31 29.98
N VAL A 463 7.17 76.10 30.54
CA VAL A 463 5.81 75.59 30.90
C VAL A 463 5.68 74.95 32.30
N GLU A 464 4.50 75.05 32.94
CA GLU A 464 4.15 74.66 34.33
C GLU A 464 2.89 73.74 34.38
N VAL A 465 2.80 72.83 35.37
CA VAL A 465 1.78 71.75 35.41
C VAL A 465 1.39 71.30 36.85
N ARG A 466 0.18 70.75 37.05
CA ARG A 466 -0.30 70.04 38.26
C ARG A 466 -1.22 68.86 37.88
N LEU A 467 -1.24 67.75 38.64
CA LEU A 467 -2.05 66.54 38.35
C LEU A 467 -2.93 66.06 39.54
N ILE A 468 -3.69 64.98 39.34
CA ILE A 468 -4.32 64.05 40.31
C ILE A 468 -4.42 62.67 39.61
N ALA A 469 -4.27 61.54 40.31
CA ALA A 469 -4.56 60.19 39.78
C ALA A 469 -4.61 59.15 40.88
N GLY A 470 -5.40 58.08 40.69
CA GLY A 470 -5.54 56.90 41.51
C GLY A 470 -5.22 55.56 40.83
N ASP A 471 -5.40 54.46 41.56
CA ASP A 471 -5.07 53.08 41.16
C ASP A 471 -6.30 52.18 40.89
N MET A 472 -6.04 50.97 40.39
CA MET A 472 -7.04 49.98 39.97
C MET A 472 -7.75 49.28 41.14
N ALA A 473 -7.25 49.41 42.38
CA ALA A 473 -7.95 48.98 43.60
C ALA A 473 -8.73 50.13 44.28
N GLY A 474 -8.22 51.37 44.26
CA GLY A 474 -8.97 52.64 44.47
C GLY A 474 -8.36 53.86 45.25
N ASN A 475 -7.08 54.29 45.13
CA ASN A 475 -6.34 55.33 45.98
C ASN A 475 -5.74 56.64 45.16
N GLU A 476 -4.75 57.63 45.45
CA GLU A 476 -4.47 59.05 44.68
C GLU A 476 -3.10 60.17 44.66
N ASP A 477 -2.39 60.99 43.59
CA ASP A 477 -1.24 62.29 43.45
C ASP A 477 -0.61 63.41 42.14
N THR A 478 0.73 63.95 41.70
CA THR A 478 1.32 65.14 40.60
C THR A 478 2.86 65.51 39.78
N LEU A 479 3.22 66.27 38.52
CA LEU A 479 4.58 67.06 37.83
C LEU A 479 4.97 67.78 36.21
N HIS A 480 6.22 68.18 35.42
CA HIS A 480 6.66 69.20 34.08
C HIS A 480 7.95 69.20 32.79
N TYR A 481 8.18 69.94 31.46
CA TYR A 481 9.03 69.63 29.98
C TYR A 481 9.48 70.34 28.31
N GLU A 482 10.66 70.26 27.28
CA GLU A 482 11.11 70.75 25.61
C GLU A 482 12.49 70.46 24.34
N PHE A 483 12.71 70.48 22.77
CA PHE A 483 13.87 70.34 21.31
C PHE A 483 14.11 69.68 19.48
N TYR A 484 14.74 68.54 18.57
CA TYR A 484 15.11 68.20 16.81
C TYR A 484 15.59 66.79 15.59
N THR A 485 15.72 66.52 14.03
CA THR A 485 16.26 65.26 12.80
C THR A 485 16.53 65.02 10.91
N SER A 486 17.13 63.95 9.90
CA SER A 486 17.14 63.41 8.14
C SER A 486 18.19 62.47 6.84
N GLU A 487 18.04 61.76 5.44
CA GLU A 487 18.98 61.06 4.01
C GLU A 487 18.76 60.01 2.42
N PHE A 488 19.60 59.56 1.17
CA PHE A 488 19.61 58.40 -0.24
C PHE A 488 20.47 58.05 -1.92
N SER A 489 20.39 57.03 -3.11
CA SER A 489 21.31 56.43 -4.57
C SER A 489 21.18 55.78 -6.37
N PRO A 490 21.72 54.65 -7.33
CA PRO A 490 22.30 54.27 -9.00
C PRO A 490 22.28 52.96 -10.38
N GLY A 491 22.92 52.72 -11.80
CA GLY A 491 23.10 51.49 -13.12
C GLY A 491 23.70 51.29 -14.91
N ASP A 492 24.00 50.16 -15.97
CA ASP A 492 24.54 49.89 -17.68
C ASP A 492 24.83 48.48 -18.93
N VAL A 493 25.17 48.26 -20.46
CA VAL A 493 25.57 46.99 -21.71
C VAL A 493 25.93 46.81 -23.57
N GLU A 494 26.41 45.71 -24.58
CA GLU A 494 26.76 45.40 -26.33
C GLU A 494 27.08 43.98 -27.54
N PRO A 495 27.47 43.78 -29.05
CA PRO A 495 27.50 42.61 -30.42
C PRO A 495 28.51 42.09 -31.94
N PRO A 496 28.33 41.16 -33.19
CA PRO A 496 29.21 40.32 -34.52
C PRO A 496 29.10 39.90 -36.35
N TRP A 497 29.79 38.92 -37.36
CA TRP A 497 29.92 38.55 -39.13
C TRP A 497 30.47 37.16 -40.26
N PHE A 498 30.64 36.90 -41.80
CA PHE A 498 31.07 35.65 -43.01
C PHE A 498 31.46 35.54 -44.84
N GLU A 499 31.94 34.45 -45.86
CA GLU A 499 32.31 34.20 -47.59
C GLU A 499 32.84 32.82 -48.76
N GLU A 500 32.91 32.62 -50.30
CA GLU A 500 33.66 31.76 -51.69
C GLU A 500 33.41 30.53 -53.06
N LEU A 501 34.15 30.11 -54.34
CA LEU A 501 33.97 29.02 -55.74
C LEU A 501 34.94 28.56 -57.25
N ILE A 502 34.90 27.43 -58.31
CA ILE A 502 35.73 26.96 -59.79
C ILE A 502 35.43 26.08 -61.40
N PRO A 503 36.07 25.00 -62.31
CA PRO A 503 36.37 24.61 -63.98
C PRO A 503 36.00 23.36 -65.28
N ASP A 504 36.78 22.74 -66.44
CA ASP A 504 36.56 22.11 -68.06
C ASP A 504 37.22 20.75 -69.11
N SER A 505 37.10 20.38 -70.58
CA SER A 505 36.98 19.07 -71.74
C SER A 505 37.73 18.36 -73.23
N ASN A 506 37.39 17.13 -74.04
CA ASN A 506 37.47 16.29 -75.52
C ASN A 506 38.52 15.17 -76.31
N THR A 507 38.33 13.79 -76.59
CA THR A 507 39.28 12.78 -77.39
C THR A 507 38.75 11.40 -78.09
N ILE A 508 39.48 10.65 -79.01
CA ILE A 508 39.18 9.27 -79.62
C ILE A 508 40.25 8.13 -79.47
N ASP A 509 39.88 6.85 -79.76
CA ASP A 509 40.69 5.60 -79.63
C ASP A 509 41.37 5.53 -78.25
N VAL A 510 40.64 6.05 -77.26
CA VAL A 510 41.03 6.04 -75.85
C VAL A 510 40.93 4.60 -75.37
N ASP A 511 41.78 4.23 -74.42
CA ASP A 511 41.59 2.99 -73.68
C ASP A 511 40.21 2.99 -73.01
N ARG A 512 39.68 1.80 -72.71
CA ARG A 512 38.29 1.68 -72.26
C ARG A 512 38.05 2.31 -70.86
N ASP A 513 39.12 2.67 -70.15
CA ASP A 513 39.18 3.22 -68.78
C ASP A 513 40.02 4.54 -68.69
N SER A 514 39.48 5.69 -68.22
CA SER A 514 40.17 7.03 -68.11
C SER A 514 39.36 8.17 -67.39
N GLY A 515 39.97 9.07 -66.56
CA GLY A 515 39.26 10.06 -65.65
C GLY A 515 39.73 11.56 -65.48
N ILE A 516 39.37 12.24 -64.36
CA ILE A 516 38.91 13.68 -64.20
C ILE A 516 39.30 14.46 -62.86
N SER A 517 39.23 15.84 -62.73
CA SER A 517 39.60 16.66 -61.49
C SER A 517 39.09 18.15 -61.32
N PHE A 518 38.97 18.73 -60.07
CA PHE A 518 38.71 20.18 -59.73
C PHE A 518 39.14 20.75 -58.30
N MET A 519 38.61 21.90 -57.77
CA MET A 519 39.04 22.63 -56.52
C MET A 519 37.99 23.57 -55.82
N VAL A 520 38.22 24.11 -54.58
CA VAL A 520 37.28 24.94 -53.71
C VAL A 520 37.99 25.84 -52.62
N VAL A 521 37.38 26.97 -52.14
CA VAL A 521 37.88 27.97 -51.12
C VAL A 521 36.76 28.56 -50.19
N ASP A 522 37.09 29.20 -49.04
CA ASP A 522 36.29 29.97 -48.02
C ASP A 522 37.19 30.97 -47.23
N ASP A 523 36.61 31.86 -46.38
CA ASP A 523 37.34 32.49 -45.26
C ASP A 523 36.57 32.87 -43.94
N LEU A 524 35.56 32.12 -43.40
CA LEU A 524 35.10 32.38 -41.99
C LEU A 524 34.85 31.22 -40.98
N SER A 525 33.63 30.94 -40.48
CA SER A 525 33.44 30.05 -39.29
C SER A 525 33.84 28.59 -39.52
N GLY A 526 33.95 28.18 -40.79
CA GLY A 526 34.65 26.98 -41.26
C GLY A 526 33.98 26.39 -42.51
N ILE A 527 34.71 25.66 -43.35
CA ILE A 527 34.10 24.93 -44.49
C ILE A 527 33.32 23.69 -44.01
N LYS A 528 32.21 23.41 -44.71
CA LYS A 528 31.42 22.19 -44.61
C LYS A 528 31.56 21.41 -45.92
N THR A 529 32.56 20.55 -45.97
CA THR A 529 33.03 19.86 -47.19
C THR A 529 32.04 18.86 -47.80
N SER A 530 30.91 18.56 -47.14
CA SER A 530 29.91 17.58 -47.58
C SER A 530 29.20 17.92 -48.90
N GLU A 531 29.16 19.20 -49.29
CA GLU A 531 28.29 19.70 -50.38
C GLU A 531 28.94 19.72 -51.79
N ILE A 532 30.02 18.95 -52.00
CA ILE A 532 30.80 18.92 -53.26
C ILE A 532 30.33 17.78 -54.20
N LYS A 533 30.14 18.01 -55.52
CA LYS A 533 29.45 17.11 -56.51
C LYS A 533 30.00 17.12 -57.97
N ILE A 534 29.55 16.26 -58.93
CA ILE A 534 29.97 16.01 -60.37
C ILE A 534 28.94 15.14 -61.20
N SER A 535 28.94 15.14 -62.56
CA SER A 535 27.96 14.46 -63.50
C SER A 535 28.62 13.94 -64.82
N ILE A 536 28.06 12.99 -65.61
CA ILE A 536 28.59 12.38 -66.89
C ILE A 536 27.43 11.90 -67.84
N THR A 537 27.63 11.66 -69.17
CA THR A 537 26.66 11.06 -70.14
C THR A 537 27.38 10.33 -71.32
N THR A 538 26.84 9.20 -71.81
CA THR A 538 27.46 8.29 -72.83
C THR A 538 26.47 7.72 -73.88
N ASN A 539 26.93 6.81 -74.77
CA ASN A 539 26.08 6.00 -75.66
C ASN A 539 25.08 5.08 -74.91
N SER A 540 25.37 4.73 -73.66
CA SER A 540 24.70 3.64 -72.93
C SER A 540 24.35 3.97 -71.46
N TRP A 541 24.88 5.06 -70.88
CA TRP A 541 24.67 5.43 -69.46
C TRP A 541 24.92 6.92 -69.16
N GLU A 542 24.45 7.43 -68.02
CA GLU A 542 24.73 8.79 -67.53
C GLU A 542 24.71 8.91 -65.99
N VAL A 543 25.23 10.01 -65.45
CA VAL A 543 25.52 10.27 -64.01
C VAL A 543 25.19 11.74 -63.70
N THR A 544 24.69 12.09 -62.51
CA THR A 544 24.46 13.50 -62.11
C THR A 544 24.66 13.79 -60.63
N ASP A 545 25.33 14.91 -60.32
CA ASP A 545 25.56 15.47 -58.97
C ASP A 545 26.10 14.51 -57.88
N VAL A 546 26.95 13.53 -58.26
CA VAL A 546 27.65 12.61 -57.33
C VAL A 546 28.88 13.27 -56.71
N ALA A 547 29.37 12.86 -55.53
CA ALA A 547 30.61 13.45 -54.98
C ALA A 547 31.86 13.03 -55.77
N PRO A 548 32.93 13.85 -55.83
CA PRO A 548 34.22 13.43 -56.40
C PRO A 548 34.92 12.40 -55.49
N ASP A 549 35.46 11.34 -56.09
CA ASP A 549 36.08 10.15 -55.46
C ASP A 549 37.10 10.47 -54.37
N SER A 550 37.81 11.59 -54.50
CA SER A 550 38.71 12.08 -53.46
C SER A 550 38.64 13.61 -53.33
N ILE A 551 38.62 14.07 -52.08
CA ILE A 551 38.68 15.48 -51.72
C ILE A 551 39.86 15.71 -50.76
N HIS A 552 40.88 16.43 -51.23
CA HIS A 552 42.10 16.74 -50.50
C HIS A 552 42.01 18.11 -49.84
N GLN A 553 41.98 18.17 -48.51
CA GLN A 553 41.83 19.41 -47.74
C GLN A 553 43.15 20.14 -47.51
N LEU A 554 43.11 21.47 -47.60
CA LEU A 554 44.26 22.38 -47.59
C LEU A 554 44.27 23.35 -46.39
N GLY A 555 43.19 23.34 -45.59
CA GLY A 555 43.02 24.06 -44.32
C GLY A 555 41.56 23.97 -43.86
N GLU A 556 41.21 24.59 -42.73
CA GLU A 556 39.81 24.70 -42.25
C GLU A 556 38.87 25.41 -43.26
N LYS A 557 39.45 25.97 -44.34
CA LYS A 557 38.83 26.91 -45.28
C LYS A 557 39.15 26.65 -46.78
N ASN A 558 39.71 25.50 -47.20
CA ASN A 558 40.14 25.24 -48.62
C ASN A 558 40.23 23.72 -49.01
N VAL A 559 39.84 23.26 -50.24
CA VAL A 559 39.97 21.82 -50.71
C VAL A 559 40.19 21.58 -52.26
N ARG A 560 40.56 20.34 -52.71
CA ARG A 560 40.79 19.87 -54.12
C ARG A 560 40.14 18.50 -54.45
N CYS A 561 39.73 18.22 -55.71
CA CYS A 561 38.87 17.07 -56.10
C CYS A 561 39.37 16.19 -57.30
N PHE A 562 38.97 14.91 -57.41
CA PHE A 562 39.18 13.97 -58.55
C PHE A 562 37.97 13.04 -58.82
N TYR A 563 37.85 12.44 -60.02
CA TYR A 563 36.79 11.47 -60.39
C TYR A 563 37.23 10.47 -61.49
N GLN A 564 36.84 9.19 -61.41
CA GLN A 564 37.03 8.15 -62.45
C GLN A 564 35.68 7.61 -62.97
N PRO A 565 35.44 7.61 -64.30
CA PRO A 565 34.29 6.93 -64.91
C PRO A 565 34.22 5.45 -64.54
N GLU A 566 33.10 5.04 -63.94
CA GLU A 566 32.93 3.73 -63.30
C GLU A 566 32.78 2.54 -64.26
N THR A 567 32.57 2.80 -65.56
CA THR A 567 32.23 1.76 -66.54
C THR A 567 33.12 1.87 -67.77
N GLU A 568 33.80 0.76 -68.10
CA GLU A 568 34.55 0.65 -69.34
C GLU A 568 33.66 0.97 -70.54
N PHE A 569 34.14 1.87 -71.38
CA PHE A 569 33.48 2.23 -72.63
C PHE A 569 33.45 0.98 -73.52
N GLY A 570 32.33 0.67 -74.17
CA GLY A 570 32.15 -0.61 -74.85
C GLY A 570 33.11 -0.82 -76.02
N TRP A 571 32.93 -1.90 -76.77
CA TRP A 571 33.70 -2.17 -77.99
C TRP A 571 33.30 -1.18 -79.16
N GLY A 572 33.25 0.15 -78.90
CA GLY A 572 33.09 1.28 -79.85
C GLY A 572 32.33 2.60 -79.42
N ASP A 573 32.62 3.29 -78.29
CA ASP A 573 31.69 4.28 -77.60
C ASP A 573 32.13 5.80 -77.35
N THR A 574 31.49 6.59 -76.41
CA THR A 574 31.50 8.11 -76.20
C THR A 574 31.01 8.65 -74.79
N ILE A 575 31.50 9.76 -74.14
CA ILE A 575 31.44 10.17 -72.66
C ILE A 575 31.34 11.73 -72.25
N SER A 576 30.94 12.16 -71.01
CA SER A 576 30.77 13.59 -70.43
C SER A 576 31.24 13.85 -68.92
N VAL A 577 31.14 15.06 -68.24
CA VAL A 577 31.71 15.49 -66.86
C VAL A 577 31.03 16.74 -66.07
N THR A 578 31.19 17.02 -64.72
CA THR A 578 30.65 18.20 -63.86
C THR A 578 31.25 18.49 -62.40
N LEU A 579 30.86 19.54 -61.58
CA LEU A 579 31.45 20.00 -60.24
C LEU A 579 30.46 20.71 -59.17
N LYS A 580 30.71 20.87 -57.80
CA LYS A 580 30.00 21.72 -56.69
C LYS A 580 30.75 22.04 -55.29
N ALA A 581 30.23 22.80 -54.25
CA ALA A 581 30.83 23.15 -52.86
C ALA A 581 30.00 23.89 -51.69
N ALA A 582 30.41 24.03 -50.35
CA ALA A 582 29.77 24.82 -49.17
C ALA A 582 30.50 25.05 -47.74
N ASP A 583 29.85 25.64 -46.66
CA ASP A 583 30.35 26.09 -45.28
C ASP A 583 29.55 25.74 -43.92
N LEU A 584 30.06 26.08 -42.69
CA LEU A 584 29.61 25.70 -41.30
C LEU A 584 28.42 26.43 -40.64
N GLU A 585 28.25 27.75 -40.77
CA GLU A 585 27.01 28.43 -40.35
C GLU A 585 25.99 28.49 -41.55
N ASN A 586 26.38 28.07 -42.80
CA ASN A 586 25.72 27.16 -43.83
C ASN A 586 25.30 27.67 -45.31
N ASN A 587 25.92 27.25 -46.50
CA ASN A 587 25.69 27.66 -48.00
C ASN A 587 25.90 26.62 -49.24
N ASN A 588 26.22 26.98 -50.56
CA ASN A 588 26.35 26.07 -51.82
C ASN A 588 27.00 26.56 -53.25
N ALA A 589 27.35 25.71 -54.31
CA ALA A 589 28.04 26.07 -55.67
C ALA A 589 28.07 25.04 -56.96
N THR A 590 28.65 25.23 -58.24
CA THR A 590 28.64 24.28 -59.51
C THR A 590 29.59 24.43 -60.85
N LEU A 591 29.95 23.40 -61.77
CA LEU A 591 30.51 23.42 -63.26
C LEU A 591 30.58 22.05 -64.19
N SER A 592 31.29 21.82 -65.40
CA SER A 592 31.13 20.68 -66.51
C SER A 592 32.25 20.20 -67.60
N TYR A 593 32.31 18.94 -68.24
CA TYR A 593 33.18 18.40 -69.46
C TYR A 593 32.95 16.99 -70.32
N SER A 594 33.89 16.25 -71.10
CA SER A 594 33.70 14.99 -72.07
C SER A 594 34.83 14.14 -72.92
N PHE A 595 34.65 12.85 -73.50
CA PHE A 595 35.56 11.91 -74.43
C PHE A 595 35.04 10.53 -75.21
N TYR A 596 35.82 9.53 -75.85
CA TYR A 596 35.43 8.30 -76.79
C TYR A 596 36.37 6.97 -77.05
N THR A 597 35.97 5.73 -77.58
CA THR A 597 36.76 4.35 -77.68
C THR A 597 36.67 3.21 -78.85
N ALA A 598 37.00 1.86 -78.63
CA ALA A 598 37.49 0.70 -79.55
C ALA A 598 37.27 -0.88 -79.16
N PRO A 599 37.61 -2.01 -79.95
CA PRO A 599 37.11 -3.50 -79.90
C PRO A 599 38.04 -4.87 -79.98
N ASP A 600 37.71 -6.14 -79.45
CA ASP A 600 38.31 -7.58 -79.72
C ASP A 600 37.60 -8.97 -79.17
N THR A 601 38.17 -10.26 -79.21
CA THR A 601 37.51 -11.69 -79.14
C THR A 601 38.21 -13.09 -78.59
N ILE A 602 37.49 -14.28 -78.34
CA ILE A 602 37.76 -15.73 -77.81
C ILE A 602 36.50 -16.78 -77.70
N PRO A 603 36.56 -18.19 -77.60
CA PRO A 603 35.41 -19.22 -77.50
C PRO A 603 34.82 -19.57 -76.08
N PRO A 604 33.76 -20.43 -75.89
CA PRO A 604 33.06 -20.63 -74.60
C PRO A 604 33.85 -21.34 -73.49
N GLU A 605 33.94 -20.68 -72.35
CA GLU A 605 34.42 -21.24 -71.09
C GLU A 605 33.23 -21.60 -70.19
N LEU A 606 33.08 -22.89 -69.86
CA LEU A 606 32.05 -23.38 -68.93
C LEU A 606 32.61 -23.45 -67.50
N THR A 607 32.02 -22.70 -66.59
CA THR A 607 32.32 -22.72 -65.15
C THR A 607 31.10 -23.20 -64.38
N PRO A 608 31.21 -24.26 -63.54
CA PRO A 608 30.17 -24.56 -62.56
C PRO A 608 30.16 -23.41 -61.55
N VAL A 609 29.07 -22.65 -61.47
CA VAL A 609 28.99 -21.50 -60.55
C VAL A 609 28.50 -21.97 -59.19
N TYR A 610 27.47 -22.82 -59.18
CA TYR A 610 26.94 -23.40 -57.96
C TYR A 610 26.15 -24.68 -58.24
N PRO A 611 26.41 -25.80 -57.56
CA PRO A 611 27.61 -26.07 -56.77
C PRO A 611 28.87 -26.08 -57.63
N VAL A 612 30.02 -25.80 -57.03
CA VAL A 612 31.33 -26.01 -57.67
C VAL A 612 31.81 -27.45 -57.48
N GLY A 613 32.83 -27.86 -58.24
CA GLY A 613 33.40 -29.20 -58.12
C GLY A 613 34.06 -29.48 -56.77
N GLU A 614 33.79 -30.67 -56.22
CA GLU A 614 34.21 -31.12 -54.88
C GLU A 614 33.67 -30.25 -53.73
N GLN A 615 32.64 -29.42 -53.97
CA GLN A 615 31.99 -28.63 -52.92
C GLN A 615 31.25 -29.54 -51.94
N THR A 616 31.51 -29.36 -50.64
CA THR A 616 30.75 -29.97 -49.54
C THR A 616 29.90 -28.90 -48.85
N GLY A 617 28.74 -29.24 -48.28
CA GLY A 617 27.87 -28.25 -47.64
C GLY A 617 26.99 -27.50 -48.65
N VAL A 618 26.55 -28.20 -49.70
CA VAL A 618 25.58 -27.67 -50.67
C VAL A 618 24.18 -27.78 -50.08
N SER A 619 23.40 -26.70 -50.06
CA SER A 619 22.09 -26.74 -49.40
C SER A 619 21.08 -27.67 -50.09
N VAL A 620 20.12 -28.24 -49.35
CA VAL A 620 19.17 -29.24 -49.87
C VAL A 620 18.31 -28.75 -51.03
N ASP A 621 17.94 -27.46 -51.08
CA ASP A 621 17.19 -26.87 -52.20
C ASP A 621 18.09 -26.33 -53.33
N SER A 622 19.38 -26.69 -53.34
CA SER A 622 20.35 -26.18 -54.31
C SER A 622 20.02 -26.62 -55.74
N SER A 623 19.66 -25.64 -56.56
CA SER A 623 19.67 -25.78 -58.01
C SER A 623 21.10 -25.86 -58.54
N ILE A 624 21.30 -26.65 -59.59
CA ILE A 624 22.57 -26.75 -60.31
C ILE A 624 22.61 -25.65 -61.37
N PHE A 625 23.59 -24.77 -61.24
CA PHE A 625 23.82 -23.61 -62.07
C PHE A 625 25.25 -23.62 -62.64
N ILE A 626 25.34 -23.77 -63.96
CA ILE A 626 26.57 -23.66 -64.75
C ILE A 626 26.47 -22.38 -65.58
N ARG A 627 27.50 -21.51 -65.51
CA ARG A 627 27.62 -20.35 -66.39
C ARG A 627 28.59 -20.67 -67.51
N GLY A 628 28.21 -20.31 -68.73
CA GLY A 628 29.14 -20.14 -69.82
C GLY A 628 29.45 -18.67 -70.05
N THR A 629 30.74 -18.37 -70.22
CA THR A 629 31.21 -17.08 -70.73
C THR A 629 31.82 -17.27 -72.11
N GLU A 630 31.36 -16.46 -73.05
CA GLU A 630 31.76 -16.39 -74.46
C GLU A 630 32.39 -15.00 -74.71
N ILE A 631 33.36 -14.89 -75.62
CA ILE A 631 34.02 -13.59 -75.90
C ILE A 631 34.06 -13.39 -77.42
N GLY A 632 32.98 -13.11 -78.12
CA GLY A 632 31.72 -12.60 -77.62
C GLY A 632 30.78 -12.40 -78.79
N VAL A 633 30.63 -13.44 -79.61
CA VAL A 633 29.66 -13.45 -80.73
C VAL A 633 28.38 -14.24 -80.42
N GLY A 634 28.31 -14.91 -79.27
CA GLY A 634 27.13 -15.60 -78.72
C GLY A 634 27.18 -17.12 -78.79
N VAL A 635 26.34 -17.77 -77.97
CA VAL A 635 26.27 -19.23 -77.79
C VAL A 635 25.22 -19.92 -78.70
N ASP A 636 25.42 -21.19 -79.04
CA ASP A 636 24.41 -22.02 -79.73
C ASP A 636 23.59 -22.86 -78.73
N GLU A 637 22.36 -22.40 -78.45
CA GLU A 637 21.37 -23.01 -77.56
C GLU A 637 21.08 -24.49 -77.88
N ALA A 638 21.16 -24.88 -79.15
CA ALA A 638 20.68 -26.18 -79.63
C ALA A 638 21.63 -27.36 -79.35
N ASN A 639 22.83 -27.08 -78.82
CA ASN A 639 23.88 -28.07 -78.57
C ASN A 639 24.24 -28.18 -77.08
N ILE A 640 23.26 -27.96 -76.19
CA ILE A 640 23.41 -27.98 -74.73
C ILE A 640 22.79 -29.24 -74.13
N ALA A 641 23.49 -29.87 -73.17
CA ALA A 641 22.99 -31.05 -72.44
C ALA A 641 23.47 -31.09 -70.97
N LEU A 642 22.72 -31.75 -70.09
CA LEU A 642 23.01 -31.91 -68.65
C LEU A 642 22.62 -33.31 -68.13
N LEU A 643 23.47 -33.92 -67.31
CA LEU A 643 23.21 -35.21 -66.65
C LEU A 643 23.55 -35.16 -65.16
N ILE A 644 22.67 -35.70 -64.31
CA ILE A 644 22.78 -35.76 -62.85
C ILE A 644 22.73 -37.22 -62.38
N ASN A 645 23.69 -37.67 -61.56
CA ASN A 645 23.81 -39.06 -61.08
C ASN A 645 23.70 -40.12 -62.20
N GLY A 646 24.19 -39.78 -63.40
CA GLY A 646 24.13 -40.62 -64.61
C GLY A 646 22.79 -40.64 -65.35
N ILE A 647 21.81 -39.81 -64.95
CA ILE A 647 20.50 -39.64 -65.58
C ILE A 647 20.47 -38.30 -66.31
N GLU A 648 20.06 -38.30 -67.58
CA GLU A 648 19.87 -37.08 -68.38
C GLU A 648 18.63 -36.30 -67.90
N VAL A 649 18.75 -34.98 -67.79
CA VAL A 649 17.70 -34.09 -67.27
C VAL A 649 17.42 -32.94 -68.24
N GLU A 650 16.25 -32.30 -68.13
CA GLU A 650 15.89 -31.11 -68.89
C GLU A 650 16.18 -29.84 -68.04
N PRO A 651 17.25 -29.07 -68.33
CA PRO A 651 17.53 -27.80 -67.67
C PRO A 651 16.76 -26.63 -68.29
N GLU A 652 16.60 -25.54 -67.54
CA GLU A 652 16.32 -24.22 -68.09
C GLU A 652 17.63 -23.62 -68.64
N ILE A 653 17.59 -23.15 -69.89
CA ILE A 653 18.72 -22.51 -70.56
C ILE A 653 18.39 -21.03 -70.74
N ILE A 654 19.26 -20.15 -70.28
CA ILE A 654 19.09 -18.70 -70.33
C ILE A 654 20.27 -18.09 -71.07
N ILE A 655 20.05 -17.61 -72.30
CA ILE A 655 21.01 -16.78 -73.03
C ILE A 655 20.72 -15.33 -72.68
N HIS A 656 21.64 -14.69 -71.95
CA HIS A 656 21.48 -13.30 -71.51
C HIS A 656 21.93 -12.32 -72.58
N ASP A 657 23.10 -12.57 -73.18
CA ASP A 657 23.68 -11.75 -74.24
C ASP A 657 24.67 -12.55 -75.12
N LEU A 658 25.52 -11.87 -75.90
CA LEU A 658 26.50 -12.50 -76.79
C LEU A 658 27.78 -12.96 -76.08
N MET A 659 27.88 -12.78 -74.76
CA MET A 659 29.02 -13.13 -73.91
C MET A 659 28.63 -13.98 -72.70
N ASN A 660 27.35 -14.06 -72.33
CA ASN A 660 26.90 -14.71 -71.10
C ASN A 660 25.67 -15.59 -71.34
N PHE A 661 25.77 -16.84 -70.91
CA PHE A 661 24.65 -17.77 -70.86
C PHE A 661 24.74 -18.66 -69.63
N GLU A 662 23.59 -19.20 -69.22
CA GLU A 662 23.44 -19.93 -67.98
C GLU A 662 22.55 -21.17 -68.18
N ILE A 663 22.87 -22.24 -67.47
CA ILE A 663 22.18 -23.52 -67.50
C ILE A 663 21.79 -23.82 -66.06
N HIS A 664 20.49 -23.84 -65.79
CA HIS A 664 19.89 -23.97 -64.48
C HIS A 664 19.06 -25.26 -64.39
N PHE A 665 19.20 -26.03 -63.32
CA PHE A 665 18.40 -27.23 -63.07
C PHE A 665 17.98 -27.30 -61.60
N ALA A 666 16.67 -27.31 -61.36
CA ALA A 666 16.06 -27.50 -60.05
C ALA A 666 15.31 -28.83 -60.00
N ARG A 667 15.29 -29.48 -58.82
CA ARG A 667 14.56 -30.72 -58.57
C ARG A 667 13.23 -30.38 -57.86
N GLU A 668 12.14 -31.10 -58.15
CA GLU A 668 10.81 -30.83 -57.55
C GLU A 668 10.76 -31.11 -56.04
N THR A 669 11.72 -31.87 -55.52
CA THR A 669 12.01 -32.08 -54.10
C THR A 669 13.48 -31.77 -53.87
N GLY A 670 13.85 -31.27 -52.69
CA GLY A 670 15.26 -31.10 -52.31
C GLY A 670 16.07 -32.41 -52.37
N TRP A 671 17.39 -32.25 -52.23
CA TRP A 671 18.34 -33.34 -52.00
C TRP A 671 18.26 -33.81 -50.54
N GLU A 672 18.66 -35.05 -50.26
CA GLU A 672 18.70 -35.57 -48.88
C GLU A 672 19.94 -35.03 -48.15
N TYR A 673 19.84 -34.72 -46.85
CA TYR A 673 20.98 -34.23 -46.06
C TYR A 673 22.15 -35.23 -46.09
N GLY A 674 23.31 -34.77 -46.56
CA GLY A 674 24.52 -35.59 -46.75
C GLY A 674 24.56 -36.47 -48.02
N GLU A 675 23.63 -36.30 -48.98
CA GLU A 675 23.71 -36.95 -50.31
C GLU A 675 24.96 -36.49 -51.10
N ILE A 676 25.47 -37.31 -52.02
CA ILE A 676 26.55 -36.95 -52.96
C ILE A 676 26.02 -37.01 -54.39
N ILE A 677 26.22 -35.94 -55.15
CA ILE A 677 25.66 -35.74 -56.49
C ILE A 677 26.76 -35.59 -57.55
N GLU A 678 26.65 -36.31 -58.67
CA GLU A 678 27.54 -36.24 -59.84
C GLU A 678 26.89 -35.47 -61.00
N VAL A 679 27.65 -34.63 -61.72
CA VAL A 679 27.15 -33.68 -62.74
C VAL A 679 28.03 -33.67 -64.00
N GLN A 680 27.40 -33.65 -65.19
CA GLN A 680 28.07 -33.56 -66.50
C GLN A 680 27.33 -32.61 -67.46
N CYS A 681 28.05 -31.75 -68.20
CA CYS A 681 27.48 -30.76 -69.13
C CYS A 681 28.34 -30.52 -70.39
N ILE A 682 27.72 -30.16 -71.52
CA ILE A 682 28.33 -30.00 -72.87
C ILE A 682 27.67 -28.80 -73.58
N VAL A 683 28.44 -27.92 -74.28
CA VAL A 683 27.95 -26.69 -74.99
C VAL A 683 28.85 -26.26 -76.18
N SER A 684 28.31 -25.46 -77.13
CA SER A 684 29.01 -24.86 -78.29
C SER A 684 28.66 -23.37 -78.55
N ASP A 685 29.49 -22.60 -79.28
CA ASP A 685 29.18 -21.21 -79.72
C ASP A 685 28.56 -21.06 -81.14
N LEU A 686 28.11 -19.84 -81.47
CA LEU A 686 27.62 -19.43 -82.79
C LEU A 686 28.71 -19.37 -83.89
N ALA A 687 29.98 -19.57 -83.54
CA ALA A 687 31.09 -19.79 -84.46
C ALA A 687 31.47 -21.29 -84.59
N ASN A 688 30.76 -22.17 -83.88
CA ASN A 688 30.96 -23.61 -83.71
C ASN A 688 32.30 -24.03 -83.05
N ASN A 689 32.65 -23.44 -81.90
CA ASN A 689 33.65 -23.96 -80.95
C ASN A 689 32.97 -24.65 -79.75
N ASP A 690 33.49 -25.80 -79.28
CA ASP A 690 32.84 -26.71 -78.32
C ASP A 690 33.59 -26.86 -76.97
N THR A 691 32.84 -27.04 -75.85
CA THR A 691 33.36 -27.26 -74.48
C THR A 691 32.58 -28.35 -73.71
N THR A 692 33.18 -28.96 -72.69
CA THR A 692 32.58 -30.02 -71.84
C THR A 692 33.08 -29.95 -70.39
N LEU A 693 32.20 -30.17 -69.42
CA LEU A 693 32.40 -30.05 -67.99
C LEU A 693 31.92 -31.31 -67.24
N ASN A 694 32.64 -31.72 -66.18
CA ASN A 694 32.27 -32.82 -65.29
C ASN A 694 32.69 -32.47 -63.85
N TYR A 695 31.83 -32.73 -62.86
CA TYR A 695 32.15 -32.56 -61.44
C TYR A 695 31.19 -33.35 -60.52
N SER A 696 31.39 -33.25 -59.21
CA SER A 696 30.45 -33.73 -58.19
C SER A 696 30.45 -32.81 -56.97
N PHE A 697 29.46 -32.94 -56.09
CA PHE A 697 29.33 -32.20 -54.84
C PHE A 697 28.67 -33.05 -53.73
N GLU A 698 28.83 -32.63 -52.47
CA GLU A 698 28.21 -33.24 -51.28
C GLU A 698 27.25 -32.22 -50.63
N VAL A 699 26.02 -32.66 -50.41
CA VAL A 699 24.94 -31.90 -49.77
C VAL A 699 25.29 -31.64 -48.30
N GLU A 700 24.80 -30.54 -47.75
CA GLU A 700 24.95 -30.23 -46.34
C GLU A 700 24.42 -31.37 -45.48
N LYS A 701 25.12 -31.62 -44.36
CA LYS A 701 24.67 -32.57 -43.35
C LYS A 701 23.96 -31.79 -42.27
N ASP A 702 22.92 -32.39 -41.71
CA ASP A 702 22.49 -31.97 -40.40
C ASP A 702 23.60 -32.23 -39.37
N LEU A 703 23.83 -31.24 -38.52
CA LEU A 703 24.80 -31.19 -37.42
C LEU A 703 24.25 -30.38 -36.24
N THR A 704 22.95 -30.11 -36.26
CA THR A 704 22.16 -29.35 -35.28
C THR A 704 21.18 -30.29 -34.61
N GLY A 705 20.96 -30.14 -33.30
CA GLY A 705 19.86 -30.84 -32.63
C GLY A 705 18.60 -29.99 -32.59
N PRO A 706 17.46 -30.57 -32.16
CA PRO A 706 16.20 -29.85 -32.04
C PRO A 706 16.28 -28.72 -31.01
N PHE A 707 15.65 -27.58 -31.31
CA PHE A 707 15.56 -26.44 -30.40
C PHE A 707 14.19 -26.28 -29.75
N PHE A 708 14.19 -25.61 -28.60
CA PHE A 708 13.05 -25.52 -27.69
C PHE A 708 12.53 -24.08 -27.60
N THR A 709 11.21 -23.91 -27.72
CA THR A 709 10.53 -22.60 -27.75
C THR A 709 9.16 -22.66 -27.07
N ASN A 710 8.48 -21.52 -26.92
CA ASN A 710 7.14 -21.41 -26.34
C ASN A 710 7.00 -22.10 -24.97
N PHE A 711 7.99 -21.89 -24.10
CA PHE A 711 7.91 -22.29 -22.69
C PHE A 711 6.73 -21.59 -22.02
N ASN A 712 5.91 -22.35 -21.30
CA ASN A 712 4.89 -21.82 -20.39
C ASN A 712 4.88 -22.71 -19.13
N PRO A 713 5.29 -22.23 -17.94
CA PRO A 713 5.77 -20.87 -17.64
C PRO A 713 6.92 -20.39 -18.53
N GLU A 714 6.98 -19.08 -18.79
CA GLU A 714 8.07 -18.43 -19.53
C GLU A 714 9.39 -18.47 -18.74
N VAL A 715 10.49 -18.18 -19.43
CA VAL A 715 11.84 -18.19 -18.82
C VAL A 715 11.98 -17.06 -17.80
N ASP A 716 12.33 -17.44 -16.57
CA ASP A 716 12.39 -16.59 -15.37
C ASP A 716 11.05 -15.91 -15.02
N GLU A 717 9.92 -16.47 -15.47
CA GLU A 717 8.58 -15.99 -15.08
C GLU A 717 8.36 -16.12 -13.57
N THR A 718 7.62 -15.18 -12.99
CA THR A 718 7.37 -15.09 -11.54
C THR A 718 5.86 -15.08 -11.29
N HIS A 719 5.45 -15.47 -10.08
CA HIS A 719 4.04 -15.55 -9.69
C HIS A 719 3.28 -16.70 -10.37
N ILE A 720 3.97 -17.81 -10.61
CA ILE A 720 3.38 -19.05 -11.12
C ILE A 720 2.63 -19.79 -10.00
N GLU A 721 1.43 -20.30 -10.32
CA GLU A 721 0.61 -21.12 -9.43
C GLU A 721 1.26 -22.50 -9.19
N PHE A 722 1.14 -23.02 -7.97
CA PHE A 722 1.91 -24.17 -7.49
C PHE A 722 1.56 -25.53 -8.15
N ASP A 723 0.48 -25.61 -8.93
CA ASP A 723 0.05 -26.80 -9.68
C ASP A 723 0.15 -26.62 -11.21
N SER A 724 0.80 -25.56 -11.68
CA SER A 724 0.87 -25.19 -13.10
C SER A 724 1.47 -26.28 -14.00
N SER A 725 0.71 -26.68 -15.03
CA SER A 725 1.21 -27.50 -16.15
C SER A 725 2.36 -26.81 -16.88
N ILE A 726 3.41 -27.57 -17.20
CA ILE A 726 4.52 -27.10 -18.04
C ILE A 726 4.21 -27.40 -19.51
N TYR A 727 4.46 -26.45 -20.41
CA TYR A 727 4.36 -26.61 -21.86
C TYR A 727 5.63 -26.14 -22.55
N PHE A 728 5.93 -26.75 -23.70
CA PHE A 728 7.01 -26.32 -24.59
C PHE A 728 6.75 -26.80 -26.02
N THR A 729 7.42 -26.20 -26.99
CA THR A 729 7.45 -26.63 -28.40
C THR A 729 8.87 -27.05 -28.76
N VAL A 730 9.04 -28.27 -29.25
CA VAL A 730 10.27 -28.76 -29.87
C VAL A 730 10.17 -28.52 -31.36
N TYR A 731 11.24 -28.01 -31.97
CA TYR A 731 11.34 -27.76 -33.40
C TYR A 731 12.71 -28.20 -33.92
N ASP A 732 12.78 -28.70 -35.15
CA ASP A 732 14.05 -28.95 -35.85
C ASP A 732 14.01 -28.34 -37.26
N ASP A 733 15.06 -27.64 -37.71
CA ASP A 733 15.05 -26.91 -38.98
C ASP A 733 15.48 -27.74 -40.21
N LYS A 734 15.81 -29.03 -40.05
CA LYS A 734 16.44 -29.83 -41.10
C LYS A 734 15.92 -31.27 -41.18
N SER A 735 16.11 -32.09 -40.15
CA SER A 735 15.84 -33.54 -40.18
C SER A 735 14.50 -33.96 -39.56
N ASP A 736 13.68 -33.01 -39.07
CA ASP A 736 12.51 -33.25 -38.21
C ASP A 736 12.86 -33.88 -36.83
N VAL A 737 11.95 -33.76 -35.86
CA VAL A 737 12.13 -34.20 -34.46
C VAL A 737 11.75 -35.68 -34.28
N ASP A 738 12.58 -36.49 -33.60
CA ASP A 738 12.13 -37.80 -33.08
C ASP A 738 11.24 -37.60 -31.85
N GLU A 739 9.92 -37.59 -32.07
CA GLU A 739 8.88 -37.61 -31.04
C GLU A 739 9.13 -38.60 -29.89
N ASN A 740 9.72 -39.78 -30.19
CA ASN A 740 9.94 -40.83 -29.19
C ASN A 740 11.11 -40.52 -28.25
N SER A 741 11.95 -39.56 -28.62
CA SER A 741 13.14 -39.15 -27.87
C SER A 741 12.86 -38.10 -26.79
N VAL A 742 11.78 -37.33 -26.93
CA VAL A 742 11.52 -36.15 -26.10
C VAL A 742 11.33 -36.51 -24.62
N ARG A 743 12.07 -35.86 -23.71
CA ARG A 743 11.95 -36.02 -22.26
C ARG A 743 11.85 -34.69 -21.54
N ILE A 744 11.34 -34.75 -20.31
CA ILE A 744 11.35 -33.66 -19.34
C ILE A 744 11.86 -34.14 -17.98
N SER A 745 12.65 -33.29 -17.32
CA SER A 745 13.05 -33.39 -15.91
C SER A 745 12.70 -32.08 -15.21
N VAL A 746 12.23 -32.16 -13.97
CA VAL A 746 11.76 -31.00 -13.19
C VAL A 746 12.34 -31.09 -11.78
N GLN A 747 13.00 -30.02 -11.33
CA GLN A 747 13.63 -29.94 -10.02
C GLN A 747 13.17 -28.70 -9.27
N SER A 748 13.13 -28.80 -7.96
CA SER A 748 12.72 -27.78 -7.00
C SER A 748 13.62 -27.90 -5.76
N ARG A 749 13.52 -27.00 -4.78
CA ARG A 749 14.27 -27.10 -3.51
C ARG A 749 14.06 -28.43 -2.77
N ASN A 750 12.86 -29.02 -2.85
CA ASN A 750 12.49 -30.23 -2.10
C ASN A 750 12.07 -31.41 -3.01
N LEU A 751 11.95 -31.20 -4.33
CA LEU A 751 11.47 -32.20 -5.28
C LEU A 751 12.46 -32.37 -6.45
N GLN A 752 12.63 -33.61 -6.94
CA GLN A 752 13.35 -33.91 -8.18
C GLN A 752 12.66 -35.04 -8.93
N VAL A 753 12.26 -34.77 -10.17
CA VAL A 753 11.67 -35.69 -11.14
C VAL A 753 12.55 -35.69 -12.39
N PHE A 754 12.82 -36.87 -12.94
CA PHE A 754 13.78 -37.07 -14.04
C PHE A 754 13.20 -37.97 -15.12
N ASP A 755 13.63 -37.79 -16.37
CA ASP A 755 13.39 -38.71 -17.51
C ASP A 755 11.91 -39.13 -17.65
N GLN A 756 11.01 -38.14 -17.63
CA GLN A 756 9.58 -38.35 -17.88
C GLN A 756 9.26 -38.09 -19.35
N ILE A 757 8.24 -38.81 -19.85
CA ILE A 757 7.72 -38.62 -21.20
C ILE A 757 6.51 -37.66 -21.10
N PRO A 758 6.59 -36.45 -21.66
CA PRO A 758 5.47 -35.51 -21.68
C PRO A 758 4.41 -35.92 -22.72
N GLU A 759 3.19 -35.43 -22.58
CA GLU A 759 2.11 -35.65 -23.54
C GLU A 759 2.29 -34.75 -24.77
N LEU A 760 2.28 -35.32 -25.98
CA LEU A 760 2.19 -34.56 -27.21
C LEU A 760 0.74 -34.06 -27.39
N ILE A 761 0.54 -32.74 -27.28
CA ILE A 761 -0.80 -32.12 -27.37
C ILE A 761 -1.12 -31.56 -28.76
N GLU A 762 -0.12 -31.13 -29.54
CA GLU A 762 -0.34 -30.54 -30.87
C GLU A 762 0.82 -30.80 -31.83
N ARG A 763 0.51 -30.94 -33.12
CA ARG A 763 1.49 -30.98 -34.21
C ARG A 763 1.18 -29.85 -35.18
N TYR A 764 2.06 -28.87 -35.27
CA TYR A 764 1.90 -27.80 -36.28
C TYR A 764 2.36 -28.28 -37.66
N LYS A 765 3.37 -29.15 -37.68
CA LYS A 765 4.07 -29.71 -38.84
C LYS A 765 4.91 -30.94 -38.39
N PRO A 766 5.61 -31.66 -39.29
CA PRO A 766 6.67 -32.61 -38.92
C PRO A 766 7.80 -31.93 -38.12
N ASP A 767 8.25 -30.77 -38.60
CA ASP A 767 9.31 -29.95 -37.99
C ASP A 767 8.95 -29.33 -36.62
N SER A 768 7.70 -29.48 -36.13
CA SER A 768 7.21 -28.72 -34.98
C SER A 768 6.15 -29.44 -34.15
N LEU A 769 6.55 -29.83 -32.93
CA LEU A 769 5.79 -30.66 -31.99
C LEU A 769 5.60 -29.94 -30.65
N ARG A 770 4.37 -29.84 -30.15
CA ARG A 770 4.05 -29.18 -28.87
C ARG A 770 3.66 -30.19 -27.79
N PHE A 771 4.31 -30.06 -26.64
CA PHE A 771 4.18 -30.96 -25.50
C PHE A 771 3.59 -30.26 -24.27
N LYS A 772 3.00 -31.08 -23.38
CA LYS A 772 2.49 -30.72 -22.06
C LYS A 772 3.02 -31.73 -21.02
N PHE A 773 3.35 -31.24 -19.84
CA PHE A 773 3.62 -32.05 -18.66
C PHE A 773 2.75 -31.53 -17.51
N ASP A 774 1.79 -32.36 -17.08
CA ASP A 774 1.04 -32.15 -15.84
C ASP A 774 1.81 -32.81 -14.69
N PRO A 775 2.30 -32.04 -13.70
CA PRO A 775 2.91 -32.64 -12.51
C PRO A 775 1.84 -33.34 -11.66
N ASP A 776 2.11 -34.56 -11.16
CA ASP A 776 1.26 -35.24 -10.17
C ASP A 776 1.57 -34.80 -8.72
N PHE A 777 2.16 -33.61 -8.60
CA PHE A 777 2.70 -32.99 -7.39
C PHE A 777 2.56 -31.46 -7.47
N THR A 778 2.66 -30.78 -6.33
CA THR A 778 2.68 -29.32 -6.24
C THR A 778 4.09 -28.81 -5.96
N PHE A 779 4.43 -27.65 -6.51
CA PHE A 779 5.64 -26.91 -6.18
C PHE A 779 5.53 -26.23 -4.80
N ASP A 780 6.66 -25.89 -4.17
CA ASP A 780 6.69 -25.09 -2.93
C ASP A 780 6.51 -23.58 -3.22
N TRP A 781 6.06 -22.82 -2.23
CA TRP A 781 6.00 -21.35 -2.26
C TRP A 781 7.41 -20.74 -2.29
N THR A 782 7.61 -19.68 -3.08
CA THR A 782 8.92 -19.03 -3.35
C THR A 782 10.00 -19.94 -3.94
N ASP A 783 9.63 -21.11 -4.48
CA ASP A 783 10.60 -22.07 -5.00
C ASP A 783 11.12 -21.66 -6.38
N THR A 784 12.34 -22.08 -6.67
CA THR A 784 12.97 -21.91 -7.98
C THR A 784 12.86 -23.23 -8.72
N VAL A 785 11.85 -23.34 -9.59
CA VAL A 785 11.62 -24.56 -10.37
C VAL A 785 12.57 -24.54 -11.56
N VAL A 786 13.43 -25.55 -11.65
CA VAL A 786 14.36 -25.78 -12.76
C VAL A 786 13.76 -26.87 -13.65
N VAL A 787 13.46 -26.54 -14.90
CA VAL A 787 12.95 -27.47 -15.91
C VAL A 787 14.04 -27.73 -16.94
N THR A 788 14.32 -28.99 -17.23
CA THR A 788 15.19 -29.42 -18.33
C THR A 788 14.38 -30.27 -19.31
N VAL A 789 14.41 -29.93 -20.59
CA VAL A 789 13.82 -30.71 -21.68
C VAL A 789 14.91 -31.13 -22.66
N GLU A 790 14.84 -32.34 -23.20
CA GLU A 790 15.84 -32.90 -24.13
C GLU A 790 15.17 -33.68 -25.26
N ALA A 791 15.81 -33.74 -26.44
CA ALA A 791 15.31 -34.39 -27.64
C ALA A 791 16.43 -34.79 -28.61
N ASN A 792 16.09 -35.63 -29.61
CA ASN A 792 16.90 -35.90 -30.80
C ASN A 792 16.11 -35.58 -32.08
N ASP A 793 16.84 -35.34 -33.17
CA ASP A 793 16.31 -35.27 -34.54
C ASP A 793 16.14 -36.68 -35.17
N LEU A 794 15.85 -36.75 -36.47
CA LEU A 794 15.90 -37.99 -37.27
C LEU A 794 17.19 -38.15 -38.13
N ALA A 795 18.26 -37.40 -37.83
CA ALA A 795 19.50 -37.43 -38.61
C ALA A 795 20.24 -38.78 -38.49
N SER A 796 21.34 -38.94 -39.24
CA SER A 796 22.13 -40.17 -39.25
C SER A 796 23.65 -39.92 -39.13
N PRO A 797 24.25 -40.05 -37.92
CA PRO A 797 23.60 -40.35 -36.64
C PRO A 797 22.68 -39.21 -36.16
N PRO A 798 21.71 -39.48 -35.26
CA PRO A 798 20.87 -38.44 -34.69
C PRO A 798 21.68 -37.44 -33.87
N ASN A 799 21.31 -36.16 -33.96
CA ASN A 799 21.82 -35.09 -33.13
C ASN A 799 20.90 -34.90 -31.91
N TRP A 800 21.50 -34.55 -30.77
CA TRP A 800 20.82 -34.36 -29.49
C TRP A 800 21.05 -32.93 -29.00
N ASP A 801 20.03 -32.33 -28.39
CA ASP A 801 20.18 -31.07 -27.66
C ASP A 801 19.24 -31.02 -26.43
N ASP A 802 19.55 -30.12 -25.49
CA ASP A 802 18.75 -29.86 -24.31
C ASP A 802 18.52 -28.36 -24.04
N SER A 803 17.47 -28.06 -23.30
CA SER A 803 17.20 -26.71 -22.81
C SER A 803 16.80 -26.77 -21.34
N THR A 804 17.58 -26.09 -20.50
CA THR A 804 17.28 -25.89 -19.08
C THR A 804 16.87 -24.44 -18.84
N TYR A 805 15.72 -24.23 -18.19
CA TYR A 805 15.22 -22.92 -17.79
C TYR A 805 14.68 -22.92 -16.35
N THR A 806 14.45 -21.72 -15.81
CA THR A 806 13.90 -21.50 -14.48
C THR A 806 12.56 -20.76 -14.52
N PHE A 807 11.71 -21.00 -13.53
CA PHE A 807 10.60 -20.11 -13.17
C PHE A 807 10.40 -20.08 -11.65
N PHE A 808 9.63 -19.11 -11.16
CA PHE A 808 9.44 -18.84 -9.74
C PHE A 808 7.95 -18.88 -9.38
N THR A 809 7.59 -19.68 -8.37
CA THR A 809 6.23 -19.70 -7.82
C THR A 809 5.89 -18.41 -7.10
N ILE A 810 4.59 -18.18 -6.86
CA ILE A 810 4.10 -17.07 -6.05
C ILE A 810 4.84 -16.90 -4.72
N ARG A 811 5.14 -15.64 -4.40
CA ARG A 811 5.56 -15.19 -3.07
C ARG A 811 4.38 -15.21 -2.12
N ASP A 812 4.66 -15.39 -0.83
CA ASP A 812 3.67 -15.01 0.16
C ASP A 812 3.50 -13.49 0.17
N SER A 813 2.25 -13.07 0.31
CA SER A 813 1.82 -11.67 0.34
C SER A 813 0.60 -11.46 1.26
N ILE A 814 0.21 -12.50 2.01
CA ILE A 814 -0.95 -12.49 2.89
C ILE A 814 -0.44 -12.39 4.32
N PRO A 815 -0.47 -11.20 4.96
CA PRO A 815 0.11 -11.03 6.28
C PRO A 815 -0.65 -11.85 7.35
N PRO A 816 0.01 -12.16 8.48
CA PRO A 816 -0.63 -12.86 9.60
C PRO A 816 -1.84 -12.10 10.13
N VAL A 817 -2.93 -12.81 10.44
CA VAL A 817 -4.14 -12.23 11.03
C VAL A 817 -4.15 -12.56 12.52
N LEU A 818 -4.31 -11.54 13.37
CA LEU A 818 -4.53 -11.70 14.81
C LEU A 818 -6.04 -11.83 15.06
N THR A 819 -6.46 -12.92 15.71
CA THR A 819 -7.85 -13.42 15.63
C THR A 819 -8.61 -13.41 16.96
N ALA A 820 -7.90 -13.48 18.09
CA ALA A 820 -8.51 -13.44 19.43
C ALA A 820 -7.50 -12.98 20.48
N PHE A 821 -7.98 -12.31 21.52
CA PHE A 821 -7.16 -11.73 22.57
C PHE A 821 -7.67 -12.16 23.96
N TYR A 822 -6.77 -12.29 24.92
CA TYR A 822 -7.05 -12.34 26.35
C TYR A 822 -6.08 -11.40 27.08
N PRO A 823 -6.55 -10.42 27.87
CA PRO A 823 -7.94 -9.94 27.94
C PRO A 823 -8.53 -9.60 26.56
N VAL A 824 -9.86 -9.63 26.43
CA VAL A 824 -10.54 -9.11 25.23
C VAL A 824 -10.54 -7.58 25.26
N ASP A 825 -10.83 -6.94 24.13
CA ASP A 825 -10.94 -5.48 24.11
C ASP A 825 -12.12 -4.98 24.97
N GLY A 826 -11.94 -3.82 25.59
CA GLY A 826 -12.84 -3.23 26.57
C GLY A 826 -13.05 -4.08 27.83
N ALA A 827 -12.25 -5.13 28.08
CA ALA A 827 -12.42 -5.99 29.25
C ALA A 827 -12.26 -5.20 30.56
N VAL A 828 -13.16 -5.40 31.51
CA VAL A 828 -13.09 -4.81 32.87
C VAL A 828 -12.91 -5.91 33.92
N ASP A 829 -12.49 -5.51 35.12
CA ASP A 829 -12.18 -6.41 36.23
C ASP A 829 -11.16 -7.50 35.90
N VAL A 830 -10.17 -7.17 35.07
CA VAL A 830 -9.05 -8.05 34.74
C VAL A 830 -8.13 -8.22 35.96
N PRO A 831 -7.82 -9.45 36.43
CA PRO A 831 -6.94 -9.66 37.57
C PRO A 831 -5.58 -8.96 37.40
N VAL A 832 -5.04 -8.38 38.47
CA VAL A 832 -3.75 -7.66 38.41
C VAL A 832 -2.54 -8.57 38.11
N ASP A 833 -2.71 -9.89 38.10
CA ASP A 833 -1.71 -10.89 37.68
C ASP A 833 -2.01 -11.54 36.30
N ALA A 834 -3.00 -11.03 35.56
CA ALA A 834 -3.37 -11.59 34.25
C ALA A 834 -2.27 -11.41 33.19
N GLY A 835 -1.84 -12.51 32.58
CA GLY A 835 -1.00 -12.48 31.38
C GLY A 835 -1.80 -12.17 30.11
N ILE A 836 -1.13 -11.62 29.10
CA ILE A 836 -1.68 -11.41 27.77
C ILE A 836 -1.51 -12.69 26.94
N ILE A 837 -2.56 -13.08 26.22
CA ILE A 837 -2.54 -14.18 25.24
C ILE A 837 -3.18 -13.69 23.96
N ILE A 838 -2.45 -13.75 22.83
CA ILE A 838 -3.00 -13.41 21.51
C ILE A 838 -2.99 -14.66 20.64
N HIS A 839 -4.10 -14.95 19.98
CA HIS A 839 -4.21 -15.97 18.93
C HIS A 839 -4.01 -15.33 17.56
N GLY A 840 -3.29 -15.99 16.67
CA GLY A 840 -3.13 -15.58 15.28
C GLY A 840 -3.08 -16.77 14.33
N THR A 841 -3.42 -16.51 13.08
CA THR A 841 -3.47 -17.49 11.99
C THR A 841 -2.90 -16.89 10.71
N ASP A 842 -2.29 -17.75 9.89
CA ASP A 842 -1.48 -17.34 8.73
C ASP A 842 -1.63 -18.40 7.62
N ILE A 843 -1.74 -17.96 6.36
CA ILE A 843 -1.90 -18.84 5.19
C ILE A 843 -0.79 -18.56 4.18
N GLY A 844 -0.22 -19.63 3.59
CA GLY A 844 0.97 -19.54 2.74
C GLY A 844 2.16 -20.21 3.42
N ARG A 845 3.12 -19.44 3.94
CA ARG A 845 4.39 -19.94 4.53
C ARG A 845 4.42 -19.97 6.06
N GLY A 846 3.50 -19.28 6.72
CA GLY A 846 3.42 -19.25 8.18
C GLY A 846 4.41 -18.31 8.84
N CYS A 847 4.06 -17.79 10.01
CA CYS A 847 4.97 -17.12 10.92
C CYS A 847 6.07 -18.09 11.40
N ASP A 848 7.32 -17.63 11.52
CA ASP A 848 8.32 -18.45 12.21
C ASP A 848 8.20 -18.31 13.73
N ILE A 849 7.33 -19.14 14.31
CA ILE A 849 7.09 -19.24 15.76
C ILE A 849 8.35 -19.60 16.59
N THR A 850 9.49 -19.91 15.96
CA THR A 850 10.76 -20.15 16.66
C THR A 850 11.70 -18.94 16.68
N ASP A 851 11.42 -17.91 15.87
CA ASP A 851 12.12 -16.63 15.88
C ASP A 851 11.19 -15.53 16.39
N LEU A 852 11.37 -15.17 17.66
CA LEU A 852 10.58 -14.15 18.35
C LEU A 852 10.74 -12.74 17.73
N SER A 853 11.73 -12.50 16.86
CA SER A 853 11.86 -11.20 16.18
C SER A 853 10.79 -10.94 15.12
N ASN A 854 10.03 -11.97 14.72
CA ASN A 854 8.81 -11.82 13.90
C ASN A 854 7.57 -11.45 14.73
N PHE A 855 7.71 -11.13 16.01
CA PHE A 855 6.60 -10.73 16.88
C PHE A 855 7.00 -9.51 17.70
N THR A 856 6.09 -8.54 17.80
CA THR A 856 6.27 -7.36 18.66
C THR A 856 5.05 -7.21 19.55
N LEU A 857 5.25 -6.66 20.74
CA LEU A 857 4.19 -6.35 21.70
C LEU A 857 4.55 -5.04 22.39
N ASN A 858 3.70 -4.02 22.24
CA ASN A 858 3.86 -2.75 22.94
C ASN A 858 2.75 -2.58 23.99
N ILE A 859 3.08 -1.93 25.11
CA ILE A 859 2.14 -1.59 26.19
C ILE A 859 2.27 -0.09 26.44
N TYR A 860 1.17 0.66 26.27
CA TYR A 860 1.21 2.13 26.16
C TYR A 860 2.30 2.61 25.17
N ASP A 861 2.37 1.95 24.00
CA ASP A 861 3.32 2.21 22.92
C ASP A 861 4.81 1.93 23.21
N GLU A 862 5.19 1.63 24.47
CA GLU A 862 6.53 1.12 24.84
C GLU A 862 6.66 -0.40 24.56
N PRO A 863 7.74 -0.87 23.89
CA PRO A 863 7.90 -2.28 23.53
C PRO A 863 8.32 -3.17 24.71
N VAL A 864 7.79 -4.39 24.78
CA VAL A 864 8.09 -5.39 25.82
C VAL A 864 8.50 -6.75 25.24
N GLU A 865 9.30 -7.51 25.99
CA GLU A 865 9.71 -8.87 25.60
C GLU A 865 8.56 -9.89 25.78
N ILE A 866 8.29 -10.67 24.74
CA ILE A 866 7.28 -11.75 24.70
C ILE A 866 7.84 -13.02 25.38
N ASP A 867 7.05 -13.70 26.22
CA ASP A 867 7.49 -14.92 26.92
C ASP A 867 7.78 -16.07 25.95
N SER A 868 6.84 -16.31 25.03
CA SER A 868 6.88 -17.40 24.05
C SER A 868 5.81 -17.25 22.98
N VAL A 869 6.04 -17.90 21.83
CA VAL A 869 5.01 -18.22 20.85
C VAL A 869 4.93 -19.74 20.72
N ILE A 870 3.71 -20.30 20.69
CA ILE A 870 3.48 -21.75 20.59
C ILE A 870 2.38 -22.07 19.58
N GLY A 871 2.41 -23.27 19.01
CA GLY A 871 1.41 -23.74 18.04
C GLY A 871 2.06 -24.30 16.78
N THR A 872 1.61 -23.83 15.63
CA THR A 872 2.16 -24.09 14.30
C THR A 872 2.37 -22.76 13.56
N PRO A 873 3.15 -22.71 12.48
CA PRO A 873 3.31 -21.49 11.67
C PRO A 873 1.99 -20.87 11.18
N HIS A 874 0.91 -21.65 11.04
CA HIS A 874 -0.39 -21.23 10.51
C HIS A 874 -1.48 -21.00 11.59
N ASP A 875 -1.19 -21.37 12.83
CA ASP A 875 -2.11 -21.32 13.98
C ASP A 875 -1.24 -21.25 15.25
N PHE A 876 -1.04 -20.04 15.76
CA PHE A 876 -0.06 -19.72 16.79
C PHE A 876 -0.65 -18.86 17.91
N LYS A 877 -0.07 -18.97 19.11
CA LYS A 877 -0.42 -18.16 20.27
C LYS A 877 0.79 -17.50 20.89
N ILE A 878 0.73 -16.18 20.98
CA ILE A 878 1.68 -15.29 21.65
C ILE A 878 1.31 -15.23 23.12
N TYR A 879 2.29 -15.35 24.02
CA TYR A 879 2.12 -15.24 25.47
C TYR A 879 3.04 -14.16 26.05
N PHE A 880 2.52 -13.37 26.97
CA PHE A 880 3.28 -12.41 27.78
C PHE A 880 2.76 -12.39 29.22
N THR A 881 3.68 -12.35 30.19
CA THR A 881 3.36 -12.28 31.62
C THR A 881 3.99 -11.02 32.20
N PRO A 882 3.22 -10.12 32.83
CA PRO A 882 3.78 -8.89 33.38
C PRO A 882 4.77 -9.19 34.52
N VAL A 883 5.99 -8.63 34.43
CA VAL A 883 7.10 -8.91 35.37
C VAL A 883 6.78 -8.45 36.80
N THR A 884 5.90 -7.48 36.93
CA THR A 884 5.22 -7.06 38.16
C THR A 884 3.73 -6.97 37.88
N ASN A 885 2.89 -7.33 38.85
CA ASN A 885 1.44 -7.13 38.75
C ASN A 885 1.08 -5.74 38.20
N TRP A 886 0.02 -5.70 37.39
CA TRP A 886 -0.63 -4.46 36.97
C TRP A 886 -1.10 -3.64 38.19
N ASN A 887 -1.24 -2.33 38.03
CA ASN A 887 -1.85 -1.48 39.05
C ASN A 887 -3.37 -1.74 39.10
N TYR A 888 -3.99 -1.66 40.29
CA TYR A 888 -5.44 -1.79 40.46
C TYR A 888 -6.19 -0.61 39.82
N GLY A 889 -7.25 -0.89 39.06
CA GLY A 889 -8.17 0.09 38.46
C GLY A 889 -7.63 0.89 37.25
N GLU A 890 -6.43 0.59 36.75
CA GLU A 890 -5.81 1.23 35.58
C GLU A 890 -6.19 0.56 34.25
N VAL A 891 -6.11 1.32 33.14
CA VAL A 891 -6.56 0.94 31.78
C VAL A 891 -5.39 0.77 30.82
N TYR A 892 -4.98 -0.47 30.55
CA TYR A 892 -3.80 -0.79 29.74
C TYR A 892 -4.13 -0.95 28.25
N LYS A 893 -3.42 -0.19 27.41
CA LYS A 893 -3.39 -0.34 25.93
C LYS A 893 -2.29 -1.34 25.55
N VAL A 894 -2.60 -2.33 24.71
CA VAL A 894 -1.68 -3.39 24.27
C VAL A 894 -1.73 -3.57 22.75
N CYS A 895 -0.60 -3.40 22.06
CA CYS A 895 -0.50 -3.43 20.60
C CYS A 895 0.48 -4.53 20.14
N PRO A 896 0.00 -5.76 19.85
CA PRO A 896 0.80 -6.79 19.20
C PRO A 896 0.92 -6.62 17.69
N ARG A 897 2.00 -7.17 17.12
CA ARG A 897 2.10 -7.48 15.68
C ARG A 897 2.80 -8.82 15.46
N ALA A 898 2.48 -9.49 14.37
CA ALA A 898 3.16 -10.69 13.89
C ALA A 898 3.61 -10.53 12.43
N GLY A 899 4.73 -11.15 12.08
CA GLY A 899 5.28 -11.21 10.72
C GLY A 899 5.39 -12.65 10.20
N ASP A 900 5.08 -12.84 8.93
CA ASP A 900 5.29 -14.11 8.24
C ASP A 900 6.79 -14.36 7.92
N ARG A 901 7.08 -15.46 7.24
CA ARG A 901 8.46 -15.83 6.83
C ARG A 901 9.02 -15.07 5.61
N ASP A 902 8.20 -14.33 4.87
CA ASP A 902 8.62 -13.54 3.71
C ASP A 902 8.73 -12.03 4.02
N GLY A 903 8.26 -11.60 5.19
CA GLY A 903 8.37 -10.26 5.75
C GLY A 903 7.07 -9.45 5.74
N ASN A 904 5.91 -10.06 5.47
CA ASN A 904 4.62 -9.39 5.54
C ASN A 904 4.15 -9.34 7.01
N TRP A 905 3.83 -8.15 7.52
CA TRP A 905 3.39 -7.94 8.90
C TRP A 905 1.89 -7.72 8.99
N SER A 906 1.29 -8.21 10.08
CA SER A 906 -0.08 -7.87 10.48
C SER A 906 -0.27 -6.35 10.54
N GLU A 907 -1.46 -5.88 10.19
CA GLU A 907 -1.76 -4.44 10.15
C GLU A 907 -1.50 -3.74 11.49
N GLU A 908 -1.13 -2.47 11.40
CA GLU A 908 -0.54 -1.68 12.48
C GLU A 908 -1.58 -1.24 13.54
N PHE A 909 -2.86 -1.55 13.32
CA PHE A 909 -4.00 -1.03 14.10
C PHE A 909 -4.62 -2.02 15.10
N PHE A 910 -4.13 -3.26 15.19
CA PHE A 910 -4.64 -4.28 16.14
C PHE A 910 -4.13 -4.05 17.58
N CYS A 911 -4.41 -2.86 18.13
CA CYS A 911 -4.31 -2.58 19.56
C CYS A 911 -5.60 -2.96 20.29
N ILE A 912 -5.49 -3.40 21.54
CA ILE A 912 -6.63 -3.59 22.45
C ILE A 912 -6.46 -2.81 23.76
N CYS A 913 -7.56 -2.59 24.47
CA CYS A 913 -7.62 -2.00 25.81
C CYS A 913 -8.19 -2.97 26.86
N PHE A 914 -7.71 -2.90 28.10
CA PHE A 914 -8.41 -3.51 29.24
C PHE A 914 -8.23 -2.73 30.56
N THR A 915 -9.26 -2.75 31.39
CA THR A 915 -9.26 -2.22 32.76
C THR A 915 -9.05 -3.34 33.77
N THR A 916 -8.11 -3.13 34.68
CA THR A 916 -7.82 -4.05 35.79
C THR A 916 -8.90 -4.02 36.88
N GLU A 917 -8.96 -5.08 37.69
CA GLU A 917 -9.80 -5.15 38.89
C GLU A 917 -9.55 -3.97 39.84
N ARG A 918 -10.60 -3.54 40.53
CA ARG A 918 -10.51 -2.56 41.61
C ARG A 918 -10.38 -3.27 42.95
N GLY A 919 -9.49 -2.76 43.80
CA GLY A 919 -9.24 -3.34 45.12
C GLY A 919 -10.47 -3.23 46.04
N LEU A 920 -11.12 -4.37 46.33
CA LEU A 920 -12.08 -4.48 47.43
C LEU A 920 -11.34 -4.42 48.78
N ASP A 921 -11.07 -3.21 49.27
CA ASP A 921 -10.60 -3.00 50.63
C ASP A 921 -11.77 -2.72 51.60
N GLU A 922 -11.63 -3.21 52.83
CA GLU A 922 -12.52 -2.93 53.96
C GLU A 922 -11.83 -2.09 55.05
N LYS A 923 -10.53 -1.83 54.92
CA LYS A 923 -9.71 -1.02 55.84
C LYS A 923 -9.49 0.39 55.28
N PRO A 924 -9.36 1.40 56.15
CA PRO A 924 -8.75 2.67 55.77
C PRO A 924 -7.22 2.60 55.82
N PRO A 925 -6.52 3.63 55.31
CA PRO A 925 -5.10 3.86 55.56
C PRO A 925 -4.76 4.01 57.05
N TRP A 926 -3.47 4.08 57.37
CA TRP A 926 -2.99 4.46 58.70
C TRP A 926 -1.70 5.28 58.65
N PHE A 927 -1.48 6.04 59.71
CA PHE A 927 -0.32 6.91 59.89
C PHE A 927 0.76 6.24 60.76
N LEU A 928 2.03 6.54 60.48
CA LEU A 928 3.20 6.11 61.25
C LEU A 928 4.36 7.11 61.11
N ASP A 929 5.38 7.00 61.95
CA ASP A 929 6.55 7.92 61.99
C ASP A 929 6.16 9.40 62.09
N ILE A 930 5.12 9.68 62.89
CA ILE A 930 4.61 11.03 63.14
C ILE A 930 5.62 11.82 63.97
N SER A 931 6.02 13.00 63.48
CA SER A 931 6.93 13.92 64.17
C SER A 931 6.45 15.37 63.97
N PRO A 932 6.31 16.20 65.03
CA PRO A 932 6.51 15.91 66.45
C PRO A 932 5.63 14.75 66.98
N GLU A 933 6.09 14.05 68.01
CA GLU A 933 5.31 12.97 68.65
C GLU A 933 4.12 13.54 69.46
N ASP A 934 3.07 12.73 69.66
CA ASP A 934 1.94 13.12 70.54
C ASP A 934 2.42 13.39 71.98
N GLY A 935 2.06 14.56 72.50
CA GLY A 935 2.52 15.06 73.80
C GLY A 935 3.99 15.52 73.82
N GLN A 936 4.70 15.60 72.69
CA GLN A 936 6.06 16.14 72.65
C GLN A 936 6.10 17.58 73.14
N THR A 937 7.09 17.94 73.96
CA THR A 937 7.25 19.28 74.53
C THR A 937 8.61 19.88 74.14
N GLY A 938 8.65 21.19 73.93
CA GLY A 938 9.86 21.88 73.51
C GLY A 938 10.19 21.70 72.02
N VAL A 939 9.17 21.53 71.19
CA VAL A 939 9.25 21.59 69.72
C VAL A 939 9.69 23.00 69.30
N LEU A 940 10.58 23.12 68.30
CA LEU A 940 11.00 24.42 67.80
C LEU A 940 9.83 25.10 67.07
N LEU A 941 9.77 26.43 67.13
CA LEU A 941 8.67 27.19 66.51
C LEU A 941 8.59 26.96 64.99
N SER A 942 9.72 26.64 64.36
CA SER A 942 9.85 26.37 62.93
C SER A 942 9.91 24.86 62.57
N ASP A 943 9.55 23.94 63.48
CA ASP A 943 9.63 22.50 63.20
C ASP A 943 8.48 22.04 62.28
N SER A 944 8.84 21.43 61.15
CA SER A 944 7.89 20.83 60.19
C SER A 944 7.21 19.58 60.75
N ILE A 945 5.90 19.45 60.53
CA ILE A 945 5.13 18.22 60.75
C ILE A 945 5.51 17.18 59.68
N LYS A 946 5.72 15.93 60.11
CA LYS A 946 6.09 14.79 59.26
C LYS A 946 5.28 13.57 59.63
N PHE A 947 4.96 12.75 58.63
CA PHE A 947 4.32 11.46 58.83
C PHE A 947 4.49 10.60 57.57
N ILE A 948 4.39 9.28 57.74
CA ILE A 948 4.21 8.33 56.65
C ILE A 948 2.77 7.83 56.72
N VAL A 949 2.07 7.82 55.59
CA VAL A 949 0.73 7.23 55.44
C VAL A 949 0.80 5.98 54.58
N MET A 950 0.20 4.88 55.03
CA MET A 950 0.25 3.56 54.41
C MET A 950 -1.15 2.96 54.29
N ASP A 951 -1.34 2.07 53.32
CA ASP A 951 -2.54 1.27 53.14
C ASP A 951 -2.18 -0.22 52.90
N ASP A 952 -3.12 -1.14 53.14
CA ASP A 952 -2.85 -2.59 53.12
C ASP A 952 -3.25 -3.27 51.79
N ALA A 953 -4.17 -2.74 50.99
CA ALA A 953 -4.53 -3.32 49.69
C ALA A 953 -4.89 -2.30 48.60
N ALA A 954 -5.87 -1.41 48.79
CA ALA A 954 -6.28 -0.45 47.74
C ALA A 954 -5.22 0.65 47.46
N GLY A 955 -4.30 0.89 48.40
CA GLY A 955 -3.34 1.98 48.31
C GLY A 955 -3.94 3.31 48.75
N VAL A 956 -3.09 4.24 49.21
CA VAL A 956 -3.51 5.58 49.62
C VAL A 956 -3.89 6.41 48.38
N ASN A 957 -5.01 7.13 48.43
CA ASN A 957 -5.31 8.19 47.48
C ASN A 957 -4.48 9.42 47.84
N ARG A 958 -3.54 9.79 46.96
CA ARG A 958 -2.59 10.89 47.16
C ARG A 958 -3.29 12.25 47.38
N GLU A 959 -4.41 12.47 46.72
CA GLU A 959 -5.16 13.73 46.72
C GLU A 959 -5.96 13.93 48.03
N SER A 960 -6.20 12.85 48.77
CA SER A 960 -6.94 12.88 50.05
C SER A 960 -6.09 13.22 51.26
N ILE A 961 -4.77 13.40 51.09
CA ILE A 961 -3.83 13.59 52.20
C ILE A 961 -3.82 15.05 52.64
N THR A 962 -4.36 15.35 53.82
CA THR A 962 -4.38 16.71 54.40
C THR A 962 -3.92 16.76 55.86
N VAL A 963 -3.56 17.97 56.30
CA VAL A 963 -3.13 18.34 57.65
C VAL A 963 -3.89 19.60 58.04
N ASP A 964 -4.53 19.59 59.21
CA ASP A 964 -5.21 20.77 59.79
C ASP A 964 -4.59 21.06 61.17
N ILE A 965 -4.09 22.28 61.36
CA ILE A 965 -3.46 22.75 62.60
C ILE A 965 -4.33 23.79 63.36
N GLY A 966 -5.61 23.90 63.01
CA GLY A 966 -6.58 24.84 63.58
C GLY A 966 -6.99 25.98 62.66
N ASP A 967 -6.33 26.13 61.51
CA ASP A 967 -6.65 27.08 60.43
C ASP A 967 -7.41 26.45 59.25
N GLY A 968 -7.57 25.11 59.23
CA GLY A 968 -8.27 24.35 58.20
C GLY A 968 -7.38 23.32 57.50
N GLN A 969 -7.99 22.47 56.66
CA GLN A 969 -7.25 21.42 55.95
C GLN A 969 -6.32 22.00 54.87
N LYS A 970 -5.01 21.90 55.11
CA LYS A 970 -3.92 22.21 54.17
C LYS A 970 -3.35 20.91 53.57
N VAL A 971 -2.75 20.99 52.39
CA VAL A 971 -2.03 19.85 51.76
C VAL A 971 -0.54 19.93 52.13
N PRO A 972 0.13 18.84 52.55
CA PRO A 972 1.58 18.82 52.76
C PRO A 972 2.36 19.27 51.52
N GLN A 973 3.34 20.17 51.67
CA GLN A 973 4.15 20.64 50.53
C GLN A 973 5.09 19.56 49.98
N VAL A 974 5.33 18.47 50.73
CA VAL A 974 6.01 17.27 50.25
C VAL A 974 5.10 16.06 50.44
N ILE A 975 4.82 15.35 49.34
CA ILE A 975 4.14 14.04 49.33
C ILE A 975 4.87 13.14 48.32
N GLU A 976 5.83 12.36 48.81
CA GLU A 976 6.72 11.50 48.02
C GLU A 976 6.36 10.01 48.20
N PRO A 977 6.52 9.14 47.18
CA PRO A 977 6.30 7.70 47.33
C PRO A 977 7.27 7.07 48.35
N TYR A 978 6.74 6.54 49.44
CA TYR A 978 7.51 5.75 50.42
C TYR A 978 7.55 4.27 50.03
N SER A 979 6.47 3.77 49.41
CA SER A 979 6.40 2.45 48.79
C SER A 979 5.27 2.42 47.74
N THR A 980 5.04 1.28 47.09
CA THR A 980 3.83 1.05 46.27
C THR A 980 2.52 1.10 47.06
N LYS A 981 2.58 1.23 48.39
CA LYS A 981 1.43 1.23 49.31
C LYS A 981 1.35 2.45 50.23
N GLY A 982 2.15 3.50 50.01
CA GLY A 982 2.10 4.67 50.88
C GLY A 982 3.09 5.79 50.55
N PHE A 983 2.88 6.92 51.22
CA PHE A 983 3.60 8.17 50.99
C PHE A 983 4.31 8.67 52.25
N ASN A 984 5.47 9.30 52.06
CA ASN A 984 6.18 10.08 53.05
C ASN A 984 5.81 11.55 52.87
N CYS A 985 5.31 12.19 53.94
CA CYS A 985 4.69 13.50 53.90
C CYS A 985 5.41 14.48 54.83
N ILE A 986 5.61 15.71 54.36
CA ILE A 986 6.13 16.83 55.18
C ILE A 986 5.25 18.05 54.95
N TYR A 987 4.73 18.60 56.04
CA TYR A 987 4.07 19.90 56.11
C TYR A 987 5.00 20.88 56.86
N TYR A 988 5.40 21.95 56.18
CA TYR A 988 6.06 23.10 56.78
C TYR A 988 4.99 24.12 57.17
N PRO A 989 4.95 24.62 58.43
CA PRO A 989 4.01 25.66 58.81
C PRO A 989 4.35 26.97 58.07
N GLU A 990 3.30 27.72 57.71
CA GLU A 990 3.44 28.97 56.94
C GLU A 990 4.05 30.12 57.76
N ASN A 991 3.94 30.04 59.09
CA ASN A 991 4.56 30.92 60.07
C ASN A 991 5.16 30.06 61.20
N ASP A 992 6.13 30.61 61.94
CA ASP A 992 6.60 30.00 63.20
C ASP A 992 5.45 29.94 64.23
N PHE A 993 5.31 28.83 64.96
CA PHE A 993 4.31 28.63 66.02
C PHE A 993 4.55 29.55 67.24
N ASP A 994 3.51 29.84 68.04
CA ASP A 994 3.66 30.72 69.21
C ASP A 994 4.39 30.04 70.40
N TRP A 995 4.99 30.85 71.28
CA TRP A 995 5.69 30.37 72.48
C TRP A 995 4.73 29.76 73.51
N ASN A 996 5.07 28.57 74.06
CA ASN A 996 4.25 27.83 75.02
C ASN A 996 2.82 27.52 74.48
N GLU A 997 2.69 27.38 73.16
CA GLU A 997 1.45 26.98 72.50
C GLU A 997 1.26 25.45 72.53
N ALA A 998 0.01 25.00 72.40
CA ALA A 998 -0.36 23.61 72.21
C ALA A 998 -0.98 23.46 70.81
N ILE A 999 -0.23 22.88 69.87
CA ILE A 999 -0.64 22.70 68.47
C ILE A 999 -1.44 21.41 68.36
N GLU A 1000 -2.75 21.52 68.10
CA GLU A 1000 -3.61 20.37 67.77
C GLU A 1000 -3.49 20.08 66.27
N VAL A 1001 -2.94 18.92 65.91
CA VAL A 1001 -2.75 18.48 64.52
C VAL A 1001 -3.75 17.39 64.19
N ASN A 1002 -4.46 17.53 63.07
CA ASN A 1002 -5.35 16.52 62.53
C ASN A 1002 -4.87 16.08 61.14
N LEU A 1003 -4.44 14.83 61.01
CA LEU A 1003 -4.07 14.22 59.73
C LEU A 1003 -5.27 13.48 59.13
N HIS A 1004 -5.50 13.60 57.83
CA HIS A 1004 -6.55 12.89 57.10
C HIS A 1004 -6.00 12.22 55.83
N ALA A 1005 -6.47 11.02 55.51
CA ALA A 1005 -6.18 10.31 54.26
C ALA A 1005 -7.20 9.19 53.98
N CYS A 1006 -7.48 8.92 52.71
CA CYS A 1006 -8.38 7.86 52.23
C CYS A 1006 -7.66 6.84 51.33
N ASP A 1007 -8.24 5.65 51.21
CA ASP A 1007 -7.85 4.63 50.24
C ASP A 1007 -8.30 4.97 48.81
N ARG A 1008 -8.09 4.05 47.87
CA ARG A 1008 -8.57 4.11 46.47
C ARG A 1008 -9.73 3.15 46.16
N SER A 1009 -10.41 2.60 47.16
CA SER A 1009 -11.45 1.59 46.92
C SER A 1009 -12.78 2.20 46.47
N ASP A 1010 -13.61 1.43 45.76
CA ASP A 1010 -15.01 1.82 45.47
C ASP A 1010 -15.86 1.96 46.76
N GLY A 1011 -15.32 1.55 47.92
CA GLY A 1011 -15.91 1.69 49.24
C GLY A 1011 -15.42 2.88 50.06
N ILE A 1012 -14.55 3.73 49.50
CA ILE A 1012 -13.76 4.84 50.11
C ILE A 1012 -13.70 4.83 51.65
N ARG A 1013 -12.55 4.41 52.17
CA ARG A 1013 -12.22 4.32 53.58
C ARG A 1013 -11.17 5.35 53.94
N CYS A 1014 -11.55 6.29 54.80
CA CYS A 1014 -10.66 7.32 55.31
C CYS A 1014 -10.25 7.04 56.76
N ALA A 1015 -9.04 7.45 57.11
CA ALA A 1015 -8.53 7.49 58.46
C ALA A 1015 -8.19 8.93 58.84
N ASP A 1016 -8.59 9.27 60.07
CA ASP A 1016 -8.19 10.50 60.76
C ASP A 1016 -7.21 10.13 61.87
N SER A 1017 -6.18 10.95 62.08
CA SER A 1017 -5.26 10.82 63.21
C SER A 1017 -5.00 12.18 63.82
N ASN A 1018 -5.51 12.40 65.03
CA ASN A 1018 -5.28 13.63 65.79
C ASN A 1018 -4.28 13.45 66.94
N TYR A 1019 -3.46 14.47 67.16
CA TYR A 1019 -2.46 14.52 68.22
C TYR A 1019 -2.16 15.97 68.64
N THR A 1020 -1.47 16.17 69.76
CA THR A 1020 -1.12 17.52 70.23
C THR A 1020 0.33 17.60 70.67
N PHE A 1021 1.09 18.57 70.16
CA PHE A 1021 2.43 18.87 70.65
C PHE A 1021 2.53 20.27 71.25
N TYR A 1022 3.60 20.54 72.00
CA TYR A 1022 3.83 21.80 72.70
C TYR A 1022 5.17 22.41 72.26
N THR A 1023 5.13 23.68 71.91
CA THR A 1023 6.29 24.45 71.46
C THR A 1023 7.29 24.70 72.59
N LEU A 1024 8.39 25.39 72.29
CA LEU A 1024 9.31 25.89 73.32
C LEU A 1024 8.58 26.80 74.31
N VAL A 1025 8.87 26.59 75.59
CA VAL A 1025 8.47 27.52 76.65
C VAL A 1025 9.55 28.60 76.78
N ASP A 1026 9.16 29.87 76.77
CA ASP A 1026 10.12 30.91 77.14
C ASP A 1026 10.41 30.81 78.66
N THR A 1027 11.68 30.94 78.99
CA THR A 1027 12.21 30.94 80.36
C THR A 1027 13.06 32.18 80.65
N THR A 1028 13.17 33.07 79.67
CA THR A 1028 13.61 34.45 79.83
C THR A 1028 12.64 35.17 80.79
N SER A 1029 13.12 36.24 81.40
CA SER A 1029 12.30 37.05 82.31
C SER A 1029 12.45 38.50 81.91
N PRO A 1030 11.34 39.23 81.68
CA PRO A 1030 11.39 40.61 81.24
C PRO A 1030 12.31 41.49 82.11
N LEU A 1031 13.26 42.13 81.46
CA LEU A 1031 14.26 42.99 82.07
C LEU A 1031 13.72 44.42 82.18
N VAL A 1032 13.73 44.97 83.40
CA VAL A 1032 13.59 46.41 83.62
C VAL A 1032 14.96 47.07 83.46
N SER A 1033 15.03 48.12 82.63
CA SER A 1033 16.26 48.86 82.34
C SER A 1033 16.00 50.37 82.20
N LEU A 1034 17.06 51.17 82.12
CA LEU A 1034 16.99 52.64 81.87
C LEU A 1034 16.08 53.46 82.80
N ILE A 1035 15.90 52.97 84.04
CA ILE A 1035 15.10 53.65 85.08
C ILE A 1035 15.62 55.07 85.32
N THR A 1036 14.75 56.06 85.12
CA THR A 1036 14.97 57.49 85.31
C THR A 1036 13.79 58.05 86.12
N PRO A 1037 14.00 58.82 87.21
CA PRO A 1037 15.29 59.12 87.84
C PRO A 1037 15.98 57.87 88.38
N THR A 1038 17.32 57.87 88.39
CA THR A 1038 18.13 56.84 89.05
C THR A 1038 18.10 57.00 90.56
N GLU A 1039 18.60 56.03 91.33
CA GLU A 1039 18.77 56.13 92.79
C GLU A 1039 19.68 57.32 93.17
N GLU A 1040 19.08 58.47 93.46
CA GLU A 1040 19.78 59.70 93.86
C GLU A 1040 18.96 60.52 94.87
N SER A 1041 19.54 61.63 95.35
CA SER A 1041 18.91 62.48 96.37
C SER A 1041 18.71 63.91 95.86
N ASN A 1042 17.65 64.57 96.33
CA ASN A 1042 17.15 65.87 95.84
C ASN A 1042 16.48 65.84 94.45
N VAL A 1043 15.92 64.68 94.06
CA VAL A 1043 14.98 64.55 92.94
C VAL A 1043 13.78 65.51 93.15
N PRO A 1044 13.35 66.29 92.14
CA PRO A 1044 12.13 67.10 92.23
C PRO A 1044 10.88 66.26 92.50
N VAL A 1045 9.96 66.78 93.31
CA VAL A 1045 8.71 66.07 93.69
C VAL A 1045 7.74 65.85 92.52
N ASP A 1046 7.94 66.57 91.43
CA ASP A 1046 7.22 66.58 90.16
C ASP A 1046 8.01 65.91 89.02
N THR A 1047 8.85 64.91 89.35
CA THR A 1047 9.65 64.16 88.35
C THR A 1047 8.89 62.92 87.86
N ASP A 1048 8.71 62.83 86.54
CA ASP A 1048 8.21 61.63 85.85
C ASP A 1048 9.12 60.41 86.11
N ILE A 1049 8.51 59.22 86.16
CA ILE A 1049 9.26 57.96 86.21
C ILE A 1049 9.21 57.28 84.84
N VAL A 1050 10.37 56.99 84.27
CA VAL A 1050 10.54 56.36 82.95
C VAL A 1050 11.44 55.13 83.08
N PHE A 1051 11.07 54.02 82.44
CA PHE A 1051 11.90 52.82 82.35
C PHE A 1051 11.60 52.04 81.06
N GLU A 1052 12.48 51.11 80.69
CA GLU A 1052 12.30 50.21 79.56
C GLU A 1052 12.13 48.77 80.03
N LEU A 1053 10.98 48.18 79.73
CA LEU A 1053 10.70 46.75 79.84
C LEU A 1053 11.12 46.09 78.53
N LYS A 1054 11.99 45.08 78.59
CA LYS A 1054 12.41 44.31 77.41
C LYS A 1054 12.36 42.82 77.66
N ASP A 1055 11.99 42.07 76.62
CA ASP A 1055 12.28 40.66 76.55
C ASP A 1055 12.73 40.34 75.11
N ASP A 1056 13.96 39.82 74.99
CA ASP A 1056 14.61 39.55 73.71
C ASP A 1056 14.19 38.20 73.10
N VAL A 1057 13.20 37.50 73.69
CA VAL A 1057 12.76 36.16 73.27
C VAL A 1057 11.26 36.08 72.96
N SER A 1058 10.37 36.43 73.91
CA SER A 1058 8.90 36.35 73.69
C SER A 1058 8.15 37.69 73.70
N LEU A 1059 8.87 38.82 73.75
CA LEU A 1059 8.34 40.17 74.05
C LEU A 1059 7.66 40.25 75.43
N VAL A 1060 7.30 41.47 75.85
CA VAL A 1060 6.71 41.71 77.17
C VAL A 1060 5.19 41.74 77.11
N ASP A 1061 4.51 40.75 77.70
CA ASP A 1061 3.08 40.84 77.99
C ASP A 1061 2.81 41.96 79.01
N THR A 1062 2.53 43.15 78.49
CA THR A 1062 2.23 44.30 79.33
C THR A 1062 0.93 44.13 80.12
N SER A 1063 -0.01 43.26 79.72
CA SER A 1063 -1.31 43.11 80.41
C SER A 1063 -1.17 42.59 81.84
N ARG A 1064 -0.08 41.86 82.12
CA ARG A 1064 0.27 41.30 83.43
C ARG A 1064 1.29 42.16 84.21
N PHE A 1065 1.65 43.33 83.69
CA PHE A 1065 2.60 44.23 84.35
C PHE A 1065 1.96 45.00 85.51
N GLU A 1066 2.48 44.80 86.73
CA GLU A 1066 2.21 45.64 87.89
C GLU A 1066 3.33 46.66 88.10
N PHE A 1067 2.99 47.95 88.20
CA PHE A 1067 3.89 49.00 88.67
C PHE A 1067 3.46 49.48 90.05
N ARG A 1068 4.41 49.67 90.97
CA ARG A 1068 4.14 50.09 92.34
C ARG A 1068 4.93 51.33 92.70
N VAL A 1069 4.38 52.16 93.58
CA VAL A 1069 5.09 53.28 94.18
C VAL A 1069 4.81 53.30 95.68
N ASN A 1070 5.85 53.05 96.48
CA ASN A 1070 5.77 52.82 97.93
C ASN A 1070 4.68 51.78 98.28
N ASP A 1071 4.83 50.56 97.74
CA ASP A 1071 3.91 49.40 97.79
C ASP A 1071 2.53 49.59 97.09
N ASN A 1072 2.08 50.82 96.86
CA ASN A 1072 0.78 51.09 96.22
C ASN A 1072 0.82 50.72 94.74
N LEU A 1073 -0.10 49.86 94.29
CA LEU A 1073 -0.30 49.55 92.87
C LEU A 1073 -0.80 50.79 92.13
N ILE A 1074 -0.10 51.18 91.07
CA ILE A 1074 -0.50 52.26 90.16
C ILE A 1074 -1.51 51.70 89.15
N ASP A 1075 -2.55 52.49 88.85
CA ASP A 1075 -3.54 52.12 87.84
C ASP A 1075 -2.91 52.14 86.44
N ARG A 1076 -3.21 51.12 85.62
CA ARG A 1076 -2.63 50.93 84.29
C ARG A 1076 -2.89 52.14 83.37
N ASP A 1077 -4.06 52.75 83.50
CA ASP A 1077 -4.47 53.91 82.69
C ASP A 1077 -3.63 55.18 82.99
N LEU A 1078 -2.76 55.16 84.01
CA LEU A 1078 -1.79 56.21 84.32
C LEU A 1078 -0.39 55.92 83.73
N LEU A 1079 -0.21 54.79 83.03
CA LEU A 1079 1.06 54.38 82.43
C LEU A 1079 1.01 54.52 80.90
N VAL A 1080 1.92 55.29 80.34
CA VAL A 1080 2.07 55.43 78.88
C VAL A 1080 3.13 54.45 78.38
N PHE A 1081 2.70 53.42 77.68
CA PHE A 1081 3.57 52.46 77.00
C PHE A 1081 3.87 52.94 75.57
N SER A 1082 5.15 53.03 75.21
CA SER A 1082 5.64 53.28 73.85
C SER A 1082 6.48 52.09 73.40
N SER A 1083 6.22 51.53 72.23
CA SER A 1083 7.02 50.41 71.71
C SER A 1083 8.47 50.82 71.43
N ILE A 1084 9.38 49.89 71.64
CA ILE A 1084 10.81 49.99 71.36
C ILE A 1084 11.31 48.62 70.86
N ASP A 1085 12.53 48.57 70.36
CA ASP A 1085 13.21 47.32 70.00
C ASP A 1085 13.24 46.35 71.21
N SER A 1086 12.79 45.11 71.00
CA SER A 1086 12.53 44.08 72.02
C SER A 1086 11.62 44.47 73.22
N GLY A 1087 10.73 45.47 73.12
CA GLY A 1087 9.76 45.71 74.21
C GLY A 1087 9.08 47.08 74.26
N TYR A 1088 8.99 47.66 75.46
CA TYR A 1088 8.25 48.90 75.74
C TYR A 1088 9.01 49.85 76.66
N ARG A 1089 9.08 51.13 76.29
CA ARG A 1089 9.36 52.21 77.23
C ARG A 1089 8.06 52.60 77.93
N VAL A 1090 8.07 52.61 79.26
CA VAL A 1090 6.96 53.00 80.12
C VAL A 1090 7.26 54.36 80.74
N LEU A 1091 6.27 55.24 80.74
CA LEU A 1091 6.26 56.55 81.39
C LEU A 1091 5.11 56.62 82.41
N TYR A 1092 5.41 57.09 83.61
CA TYR A 1092 4.44 57.44 84.65
C TYR A 1092 4.60 58.92 85.04
N ASP A 1093 3.56 59.71 84.74
CA ASP A 1093 3.38 61.10 85.20
C ASP A 1093 2.60 61.07 86.54
N PRO A 1094 3.23 61.45 87.67
CA PRO A 1094 2.59 61.41 88.97
C PRO A 1094 1.55 62.54 89.12
N SER A 1095 0.27 62.19 88.89
CA SER A 1095 -0.90 63.10 88.97
C SER A 1095 -1.03 63.97 90.24
N LEU A 1096 -0.28 63.67 91.30
CA LEU A 1096 0.05 64.58 92.40
C LEU A 1096 1.56 64.46 92.71
N PRO A 1097 2.28 65.58 92.94
CA PRO A 1097 3.69 65.53 93.33
C PRO A 1097 3.94 64.73 94.62
N PHE A 1098 5.08 64.05 94.67
CA PHE A 1098 5.51 63.24 95.82
C PHE A 1098 5.73 64.07 97.10
N GLU A 1099 5.68 63.43 98.27
CA GLU A 1099 5.91 64.12 99.54
C GLU A 1099 7.40 64.48 99.72
N TYR A 1100 7.66 65.75 100.09
CA TYR A 1100 9.01 66.26 100.29
C TYR A 1100 9.71 65.58 101.48
N ASP A 1101 11.00 65.27 101.33
CA ASP A 1101 11.84 64.55 102.33
C ASP A 1101 11.38 63.09 102.58
N THR A 1102 10.77 62.45 101.56
CA THR A 1102 10.41 61.02 101.58
C THR A 1102 11.23 60.19 100.60
N GLU A 1103 11.37 58.90 100.92
CA GLU A 1103 11.98 57.87 100.07
C GLU A 1103 10.89 57.25 99.18
N ILE A 1104 11.17 57.14 97.87
CA ILE A 1104 10.23 56.61 96.88
C ILE A 1104 10.78 55.28 96.37
N ASN A 1105 10.09 54.19 96.71
CA ASN A 1105 10.39 52.82 96.31
C ASN A 1105 9.50 52.45 95.11
N LEU A 1106 10.08 51.74 94.14
CA LEU A 1106 9.44 51.29 92.89
C LEU A 1106 9.44 49.76 92.81
#